data_AF-A0A518AQN4-F1
#
_entry.id   AF-A0A518AQN4-F1
#
_cell.length_a   1.000
_cell.length_b   1.000
_cell.length_c   1.000
_cell.angle_alpha   90.00
_cell.angle_beta   90.00
_cell.angle_gamma   90.00
#
_symmetry.space_group_name_H-M   'P 1'
#
loop_
_entity.id
_entity.type
_entity.pdbx_description
1 polymer ?
#
loop_
_entity_poly.entity_id
_entity_poly.type
_entity_poly.pdbx_seq_one_letter_code
_entity_poly.pdbx_strand_id
1 'polypeptide(L)'
;MNHRVCAIRKYVSLLVEALPVACLAIGYCLCLSVSHAAEVTNYVKVNFNGNVSGSQYTLAAGERDLTNSFRVSGTPSVTSGIATVNGSANDSSGFYFNADSFGSLPNVDWLAEVVYQPTVPASQQPGTFNHLVDVEGDLFLRYSAYNQSNKLFEYGFYDGAEHQQQLSAPSLDSFEHWALAWDSSADRLSVYRDGSLLGSQSGSNFATPSPNVGFGFFARTGFFDRSVEGLLDAVSFSTYSGDLVPWEDFQLLGDPSESSAIELVADTTTGQLRMVNVSEEVVQLNGYEVTSESGALMPSRWTTLESQAIGVDNNSSAGWQAGGYADENTLLEGVLLGNTSLQPGDSLWLGYALNTEGLADLELRYRIAGVSGLQAGKVTYDSTLTFVAGDYNNDGLVDLADYTVWRDQLGSAYSIPNDNTPDSVSFDDYQTWKANFSSQASASALDSVSVPEPHSTWLWTLSLIGLATVSTQRTWRGLLLFGVALLAFGSANAQDPPTPYGATPTARQLAWHEQEYYAFLHFGPNTFTDEEWGWSQSTPDVFNPTSLDTDQWARSLKQAGMTAMILTAKHHDGMALWDTTTTEYRIGNSTWATTRTNAGLETDVVRMAAESAKAYGLKFGVYLSPWDMHRDPSVSKANLVGTPYDEPQNFGDANGSDYNDYYAAQLTELVTMTLSDGSPIELSEVWLDGASGSTTVQTFDWSRYRDIIRQHQPNAVMWGHQGVDARWVGNEEGYSPTTNWHTIDRTQDGARYSGSQLETGIRNGDYWTPAEADARLRDGWFYHEDESPKSTAALMEMYLNTVGRSVNLLLDVPPGPDGKLADSDISRLLEFQETREALLDRNLIDNNTSVTASHVRGESAASFGGELAIDGDTSTYWAMDDGQTTGSLEIDLGSPRLVDGFVAKEFIALGQRIGGYTIEAQVNGTYQTVVAGTSLGYQRIHMLDQPLETSRIRLMITQADATPLLSEFEILGESLVGFTGDVNYDGVLNYDDWLIYIQWAGADLTEYTAAEAFARGDFNGDFHNDLADFDLFVTAYDQWHGTGAFEAMLSLAVPESSSIYPLIAGVLLGMAVSPGIRFGGSNHD
;
A
#
# COMPACT_ATOMS: atom_id res chain seq x y z
N MET A 1 68.56 -45.75 6.42
CA MET A 1 69.61 -45.07 7.24
C MET A 1 70.02 -43.79 6.53
N ASN A 2 70.33 -42.75 7.30
CA ASN A 2 71.33 -41.69 7.05
C ASN A 2 71.51 -41.10 5.63
N HIS A 3 71.21 -39.79 5.54
CA HIS A 3 72.14 -38.72 5.05
C HIS A 3 72.65 -38.72 3.59
N ARG A 4 73.14 -37.61 2.99
CA ARG A 4 73.04 -36.12 3.10
C ARG A 4 74.15 -35.57 2.15
N VAL A 5 74.05 -34.33 1.63
CA VAL A 5 75.18 -33.56 1.01
C VAL A 5 75.67 -34.12 -0.36
N CYS A 6 76.02 -33.36 -1.43
CA CYS A 6 76.57 -32.00 -1.59
C CYS A 6 76.17 -31.31 -2.92
N ALA A 7 76.61 -30.05 -3.14
CA ALA A 7 76.33 -29.24 -4.34
C ALA A 7 77.59 -28.73 -5.09
N ILE A 8 77.47 -28.53 -6.42
CA ILE A 8 78.49 -28.09 -7.40
C ILE A 8 77.75 -27.42 -8.59
N ARG A 9 78.13 -26.30 -9.25
CA ARG A 9 78.99 -25.13 -8.91
C ARG A 9 78.93 -24.08 -10.08
N LYS A 10 79.12 -22.79 -9.77
CA LYS A 10 79.73 -21.70 -10.60
C LYS A 10 79.00 -21.01 -11.81
N TYR A 11 78.75 -19.70 -11.62
CA TYR A 11 79.17 -18.52 -12.43
C TYR A 11 78.59 -18.19 -13.83
N VAL A 12 78.04 -16.95 -13.95
CA VAL A 12 78.15 -15.95 -15.07
C VAL A 12 77.51 -16.35 -16.43
N SER A 13 76.56 -15.61 -17.03
CA SER A 13 76.66 -14.21 -17.51
C SER A 13 75.30 -13.63 -18.01
N LEU A 14 75.27 -12.31 -18.35
CA LEU A 14 74.41 -11.55 -19.32
C LEU A 14 72.87 -11.81 -19.35
N LEU A 15 71.99 -10.79 -19.27
CA LEU A 15 71.62 -9.73 -20.24
C LEU A 15 70.95 -10.21 -21.55
N VAL A 16 69.91 -9.45 -21.99
CA VAL A 16 69.53 -9.15 -23.40
C VAL A 16 68.95 -10.33 -24.20
N GLU A 17 67.88 -10.26 -25.03
CA GLU A 17 66.81 -9.31 -25.43
C GLU A 17 65.69 -10.22 -26.07
N ALA A 18 64.46 -9.85 -26.48
CA ALA A 18 63.80 -8.57 -26.74
C ALA A 18 62.26 -8.69 -26.62
N LEU A 19 61.56 -7.56 -26.45
CA LEU A 19 60.22 -7.29 -27.03
C LEU A 19 60.41 -6.79 -28.49
N PRO A 20 59.39 -6.67 -29.38
CA PRO A 20 57.93 -6.67 -29.15
C PRO A 20 57.08 -7.43 -30.22
N VAL A 21 55.75 -7.15 -30.20
CA VAL A 21 54.77 -7.16 -31.33
C VAL A 21 53.75 -8.31 -31.43
N ALA A 22 52.53 -7.97 -31.01
CA ALA A 22 51.19 -8.36 -31.51
C ALA A 22 50.66 -9.82 -31.40
N CYS A 23 49.47 -9.92 -30.78
CA CYS A 23 48.27 -10.71 -31.17
C CYS A 23 48.45 -12.22 -31.52
N LEU A 24 47.73 -13.17 -30.91
CA LEU A 24 46.34 -13.14 -30.43
C LEU A 24 46.00 -14.34 -29.51
N ALA A 25 45.08 -14.11 -28.56
CA ALA A 25 44.11 -15.06 -27.97
C ALA A 25 44.55 -16.28 -27.10
N ILE A 26 43.58 -16.74 -26.30
CA ILE A 26 43.46 -18.01 -25.54
C ILE A 26 44.36 -18.19 -24.30
N GLY A 27 43.74 -18.51 -23.14
CA GLY A 27 44.38 -19.30 -22.08
C GLY A 27 44.15 -18.84 -20.63
N TYR A 28 43.06 -19.30 -20.02
CA TYR A 28 42.78 -19.45 -18.57
C TYR A 28 43.88 -19.08 -17.55
N CYS A 29 43.48 -18.29 -16.54
CA CYS A 29 44.03 -18.37 -15.18
C CYS A 29 42.93 -18.13 -14.13
N LEU A 30 42.25 -19.24 -13.79
CA LEU A 30 41.38 -19.51 -12.63
C LEU A 30 40.65 -18.35 -11.94
N CYS A 31 39.32 -18.48 -11.90
CA CYS A 31 38.47 -17.89 -10.88
C CYS A 31 38.92 -18.33 -9.47
N LEU A 32 38.79 -17.41 -8.53
CA LEU A 32 38.54 -17.69 -7.11
C LEU A 32 37.42 -16.74 -6.66
N SER A 33 36.24 -16.92 -7.26
CA SER A 33 34.99 -16.53 -6.63
C SER A 33 34.85 -17.38 -5.36
N VAL A 34 34.68 -16.72 -4.22
CA VAL A 34 34.22 -17.38 -3.00
C VAL A 34 32.71 -17.32 -3.06
N SER A 35 32.06 -18.48 -3.21
CA SER A 35 30.62 -18.61 -3.01
C SER A 35 30.29 -18.24 -1.56
N HIS A 36 29.46 -17.22 -1.37
CA HIS A 36 28.95 -16.85 -0.07
C HIS A 36 27.54 -17.40 0.11
N ALA A 37 27.38 -18.24 1.12
CA ALA A 37 26.10 -18.63 1.71
C ALA A 37 26.37 -18.78 3.21
N ALA A 38 25.73 -17.96 4.04
CA ALA A 38 25.92 -17.99 5.48
C ALA A 38 24.99 -19.05 6.08
N GLU A 39 25.50 -20.25 6.39
CA GLU A 39 24.65 -21.30 6.97
C GLU A 39 24.19 -20.91 8.40
N VAL A 40 22.87 -20.90 8.64
CA VAL A 40 22.30 -20.71 9.98
C VAL A 40 22.64 -21.92 10.86
N THR A 41 23.58 -21.75 11.77
CA THR A 41 24.11 -22.83 12.63
C THR A 41 23.22 -23.18 13.80
N ASN A 42 22.55 -22.18 14.40
CA ASN A 42 21.59 -22.32 15.50
C ASN A 42 20.60 -21.17 15.42
N TYR A 43 19.32 -21.42 15.75
CA TYR A 43 18.35 -20.35 15.89
C TYR A 43 17.22 -20.63 16.89
N VAL A 44 16.57 -19.53 17.29
CA VAL A 44 15.27 -19.44 17.94
C VAL A 44 14.39 -18.52 17.08
N LYS A 45 13.15 -18.90 16.78
CA LYS A 45 12.11 -18.08 16.14
C LYS A 45 10.77 -18.34 16.84
N VAL A 46 10.17 -17.30 17.40
CA VAL A 46 8.94 -17.35 18.22
C VAL A 46 8.02 -16.22 17.82
N ASN A 47 6.77 -16.54 17.49
CA ASN A 47 5.73 -15.62 17.01
C ASN A 47 4.59 -15.50 18.04
N PHE A 48 4.95 -15.61 19.33
CA PHE A 48 4.12 -15.66 20.53
C PHE A 48 2.74 -16.36 20.43
N ASN A 49 2.62 -17.38 19.57
CA ASN A 49 1.38 -18.15 19.34
C ASN A 49 1.14 -19.26 20.39
N GLY A 50 2.17 -19.53 21.19
CA GLY A 50 2.21 -20.49 22.29
C GLY A 50 1.63 -19.96 23.60
N ASN A 51 2.09 -20.52 24.73
CA ASN A 51 1.52 -20.24 26.05
C ASN A 51 2.58 -20.09 27.16
N VAL A 52 2.45 -19.04 27.97
CA VAL A 52 3.27 -18.81 29.17
C VAL A 52 2.72 -19.61 30.36
N SER A 53 3.59 -20.33 31.08
CA SER A 53 3.26 -21.08 32.28
C SER A 53 4.38 -20.99 33.31
N GLY A 54 4.28 -20.01 34.22
CA GLY A 54 5.38 -19.67 35.14
C GLY A 54 6.59 -19.15 34.37
N SER A 55 7.80 -19.63 34.70
CA SER A 55 9.05 -19.25 34.03
C SER A 55 9.33 -20.05 32.74
N GLN A 56 8.29 -20.54 32.07
CA GLN A 56 8.37 -21.32 30.83
C GLN A 56 7.41 -20.74 29.81
N TYR A 57 7.88 -20.64 28.56
CA TYR A 57 7.03 -20.46 27.40
C TYR A 57 6.94 -21.80 26.68
N THR A 58 5.73 -22.18 26.26
CA THR A 58 5.44 -23.43 25.53
C THR A 58 5.19 -23.07 24.08
N LEU A 59 6.09 -23.48 23.19
CA LEU A 59 6.05 -23.21 21.76
C LEU A 59 4.76 -23.75 21.11
N ALA A 60 4.23 -23.00 20.15
CA ALA A 60 3.18 -23.45 19.23
C ALA A 60 3.75 -24.19 18.01
N ALA A 61 2.87 -24.73 17.16
CA ALA A 61 3.26 -25.22 15.84
C ALA A 61 3.75 -24.04 14.98
N GLY A 62 4.83 -24.26 14.21
CA GLY A 62 5.51 -23.22 13.42
C GLY A 62 6.64 -22.49 14.16
N GLU A 63 6.60 -22.45 15.49
CA GLU A 63 7.69 -21.87 16.30
C GLU A 63 8.84 -22.87 16.50
N ARG A 64 10.09 -22.38 16.52
CA ARG A 64 11.29 -23.23 16.57
C ARG A 64 12.28 -22.71 17.63
N ASP A 65 12.77 -23.59 18.49
CA ASP A 65 13.89 -23.33 19.42
C ASP A 65 14.82 -24.54 19.40
N LEU A 66 15.88 -24.47 18.59
CA LEU A 66 16.83 -25.58 18.45
C LEU A 66 17.60 -25.84 19.76
N THR A 67 17.73 -24.82 20.61
CA THR A 67 18.44 -24.90 21.90
C THR A 67 17.59 -25.45 23.05
N ASN A 68 16.26 -25.48 22.88
CA ASN A 68 15.27 -25.72 23.94
C ASN A 68 15.48 -24.81 25.18
N SER A 69 16.07 -23.62 24.99
CA SER A 69 16.54 -22.73 26.05
C SER A 69 15.75 -21.44 26.21
N PHE A 70 14.66 -21.21 25.46
CA PHE A 70 13.76 -20.07 25.62
C PHE A 70 12.98 -20.10 26.95
N ARG A 71 13.02 -18.99 27.72
CA ARG A 71 12.50 -18.86 29.09
C ARG A 71 11.75 -17.55 29.28
N VAL A 72 11.00 -17.48 30.39
CA VAL A 72 10.23 -16.32 30.81
C VAL A 72 10.72 -15.85 32.18
N SER A 73 10.90 -14.54 32.34
CA SER A 73 11.20 -13.87 33.60
C SER A 73 10.17 -12.77 33.89
N GLY A 74 10.01 -12.41 35.17
CA GLY A 74 8.99 -11.46 35.64
C GLY A 74 7.56 -11.94 35.36
N THR A 75 6.69 -11.05 34.85
CA THR A 75 5.28 -11.36 34.53
C THR A 75 4.80 -10.79 33.17
N PRO A 76 5.42 -11.12 32.03
CA PRO A 76 4.81 -10.91 30.72
C PRO A 76 3.61 -11.85 30.52
N SER A 77 2.70 -11.50 29.61
CA SER A 77 1.49 -12.26 29.29
C SER A 77 1.30 -12.37 27.78
N VAL A 78 0.92 -13.55 27.30
CA VAL A 78 0.59 -13.79 25.88
C VAL A 78 -0.93 -13.81 25.71
N THR A 79 -1.46 -13.18 24.67
CA THR A 79 -2.88 -13.19 24.31
C THR A 79 -3.03 -13.00 22.81
N SER A 80 -3.75 -13.90 22.14
CA SER A 80 -4.04 -13.84 20.70
C SER A 80 -2.81 -13.65 19.80
N GLY A 81 -1.73 -14.40 20.06
CA GLY A 81 -0.47 -14.30 19.31
C GLY A 81 0.47 -13.18 19.78
N ILE A 82 0.00 -12.21 20.57
CA ILE A 82 0.80 -11.05 21.01
C ILE A 82 1.29 -11.22 22.44
N ALA A 83 2.56 -10.93 22.70
CA ALA A 83 3.15 -10.89 24.03
C ALA A 83 3.22 -9.46 24.60
N THR A 84 2.40 -9.17 25.62
CA THR A 84 2.51 -7.95 26.42
C THR A 84 3.63 -8.09 27.46
N VAL A 85 4.65 -7.23 27.38
CA VAL A 85 5.65 -7.10 28.44
C VAL A 85 5.26 -5.92 29.33
N ASN A 86 5.08 -6.20 30.63
CA ASN A 86 4.61 -5.23 31.63
C ASN A 86 5.76 -4.86 32.59
N GLY A 87 6.79 -4.21 32.06
CA GLY A 87 8.00 -3.86 32.81
C GLY A 87 7.74 -2.99 34.04
N SER A 88 8.48 -3.24 35.12
CA SER A 88 8.46 -2.40 36.32
C SER A 88 9.87 -2.05 36.77
N ALA A 89 10.02 -0.91 37.46
CA ALA A 89 11.30 -0.23 37.66
C ALA A 89 12.38 -0.97 38.50
N ASN A 90 12.18 -2.25 38.85
CA ASN A 90 13.19 -3.14 39.47
C ASN A 90 13.02 -4.61 39.03
N ASP A 91 12.32 -4.90 37.93
CA ASP A 91 12.00 -6.26 37.49
C ASP A 91 12.55 -6.55 36.09
N SER A 92 13.07 -7.76 35.88
CA SER A 92 13.50 -8.25 34.57
C SER A 92 12.35 -9.03 33.91
N SER A 93 11.21 -8.35 33.68
CA SER A 93 10.07 -8.90 32.95
C SER A 93 10.38 -9.02 31.46
N GLY A 94 10.22 -10.20 30.87
CA GLY A 94 10.49 -10.44 29.44
C GLY A 94 10.81 -11.89 29.12
N PHE A 95 11.23 -12.12 27.88
CA PHE A 95 11.66 -13.43 27.38
C PHE A 95 13.18 -13.45 27.21
N TYR A 96 13.81 -14.60 27.46
CA TYR A 96 15.27 -14.71 27.40
C TYR A 96 15.73 -16.15 27.17
N PHE A 97 16.96 -16.33 26.73
CA PHE A 97 17.60 -17.64 26.60
C PHE A 97 19.11 -17.55 26.92
N ASN A 98 19.79 -18.70 27.04
CA ASN A 98 21.21 -18.72 27.39
C ASN A 98 22.09 -18.52 26.14
N ALA A 99 22.95 -17.51 26.17
CA ALA A 99 23.94 -17.23 25.12
C ALA A 99 24.93 -18.41 24.92
N ASP A 100 25.32 -19.10 26.01
CA ASP A 100 26.21 -20.29 25.96
C ASP A 100 25.66 -21.38 25.02
N SER A 101 24.34 -21.45 24.82
CA SER A 101 23.68 -22.45 23.96
C SER A 101 23.87 -22.18 22.46
N PHE A 102 24.36 -20.99 22.09
CA PHE A 102 24.71 -20.58 20.73
C PHE A 102 26.23 -20.56 20.50
N GLY A 103 27.03 -20.91 21.51
CA GLY A 103 28.49 -20.88 21.44
C GLY A 103 29.08 -19.53 21.90
N SER A 104 30.19 -19.12 21.30
CA SER A 104 30.90 -17.90 21.71
C SER A 104 30.51 -16.73 20.81
N LEU A 105 29.41 -16.05 21.17
CA LEU A 105 28.87 -14.89 20.45
C LEU A 105 29.88 -13.79 20.05
N PRO A 106 31.00 -13.55 20.78
CA PRO A 106 32.02 -12.60 20.32
C PRO A 106 32.81 -13.04 19.08
N ASN A 107 32.78 -14.31 18.71
CA ASN A 107 33.62 -14.93 17.67
C ASN A 107 32.81 -15.65 16.58
N VAL A 108 31.51 -15.36 16.49
CA VAL A 108 30.60 -15.82 15.43
C VAL A 108 29.71 -14.65 15.01
N ASP A 109 29.28 -14.64 13.77
CA ASP A 109 28.31 -13.66 13.30
C ASP A 109 26.91 -14.05 13.79
N TRP A 110 26.11 -13.05 14.17
CA TRP A 110 24.75 -13.29 14.69
C TRP A 110 23.77 -12.18 14.35
N LEU A 111 22.50 -12.55 14.30
CA LEU A 111 21.36 -11.69 13.99
C LEU A 111 20.32 -11.83 15.10
N ALA A 112 19.79 -10.71 15.58
CA ALA A 112 18.75 -10.65 16.60
C ALA A 112 17.60 -9.76 16.10
N GLU A 113 16.42 -10.32 15.87
CA GLU A 113 15.28 -9.59 15.29
C GLU A 113 14.08 -9.56 16.24
N VAL A 114 13.24 -8.55 16.07
CA VAL A 114 12.03 -8.35 16.86
C VAL A 114 11.00 -7.54 16.10
N VAL A 115 9.75 -7.99 16.12
CA VAL A 115 8.58 -7.22 15.67
C VAL A 115 7.90 -6.62 16.91
N TYR A 116 7.93 -5.30 17.03
CA TYR A 116 7.60 -4.58 18.27
C TYR A 116 6.72 -3.36 18.03
N GLN A 117 5.71 -3.18 18.90
CA GLN A 117 4.93 -1.96 19.03
C GLN A 117 5.21 -1.30 20.39
N PRO A 118 5.70 -0.04 20.43
CA PRO A 118 5.96 0.67 21.68
C PRO A 118 4.68 1.24 22.30
N THR A 119 4.48 1.04 23.61
CA THR A 119 3.39 1.67 24.37
C THR A 119 3.89 2.85 25.23
N VAL A 120 2.98 3.68 25.73
CA VAL A 120 3.31 4.85 26.58
C VAL A 120 3.42 4.42 28.04
N PRO A 121 4.61 4.47 28.67
CA PRO A 121 4.79 3.95 30.02
C PRO A 121 4.03 4.74 31.08
N ALA A 122 3.27 4.05 31.93
CA ALA A 122 2.47 4.71 32.97
C ALA A 122 3.30 5.45 34.05
N SER A 123 4.63 5.23 34.11
CA SER A 123 5.52 5.86 35.10
C SER A 123 7.02 5.95 34.70
N GLN A 124 7.35 6.36 33.48
CA GLN A 124 8.75 6.67 33.14
C GLN A 124 9.30 7.91 33.89
N GLN A 125 10.63 7.98 33.98
CA GLN A 125 11.42 9.05 34.61
C GLN A 125 12.44 9.52 33.57
N PRO A 126 12.93 10.77 33.61
CA PRO A 126 13.84 11.26 32.58
C PRO A 126 15.19 10.57 32.70
N GLY A 127 15.68 9.99 31.60
CA GLY A 127 16.93 9.22 31.57
C GLY A 127 16.80 7.80 32.12
N THR A 128 15.75 7.08 31.71
CA THR A 128 15.67 5.61 31.85
C THR A 128 15.20 5.00 30.54
N PHE A 129 15.79 3.88 30.14
CA PHE A 129 15.48 3.17 28.91
C PHE A 129 14.79 1.83 29.17
N ASN A 130 14.12 1.33 28.14
CA ASN A 130 13.47 0.02 28.06
C ASN A 130 14.31 -0.86 27.10
N HIS A 131 14.95 -1.94 27.56
CA HIS A 131 15.81 -2.78 26.71
C HIS A 131 14.98 -3.75 25.86
N LEU A 132 14.92 -3.50 24.56
CA LEU A 132 14.14 -4.28 23.60
C LEU A 132 14.88 -5.55 23.17
N VAL A 133 16.17 -5.41 22.83
CA VAL A 133 17.12 -6.51 22.65
C VAL A 133 18.32 -6.27 23.57
N ASP A 134 18.76 -7.30 24.30
CA ASP A 134 19.90 -7.28 25.21
C ASP A 134 20.76 -8.53 24.95
N VAL A 135 22.04 -8.38 24.59
CA VAL A 135 22.97 -9.48 24.30
C VAL A 135 24.15 -9.43 25.29
N GLU A 136 24.28 -10.50 26.08
CA GLU A 136 25.22 -10.68 27.20
C GLU A 136 25.20 -9.56 28.27
N GLY A 137 24.22 -8.66 28.22
CA GLY A 137 24.10 -7.49 29.07
C GLY A 137 25.09 -6.36 28.74
N ASP A 138 25.70 -6.38 27.55
CA ASP A 138 26.63 -5.34 27.07
C ASP A 138 26.29 -4.77 25.67
N LEU A 139 25.63 -5.49 24.77
CA LEU A 139 25.11 -4.94 23.50
C LEU A 139 23.58 -4.84 23.54
N PHE A 140 23.01 -3.78 22.95
CA PHE A 140 21.58 -3.48 23.10
C PHE A 140 20.92 -2.75 21.92
N LEU A 141 19.61 -2.98 21.80
CA LEU A 141 18.63 -2.07 21.18
C LEU A 141 17.61 -1.69 22.26
N ARG A 142 17.36 -0.39 22.46
CA ARG A 142 16.52 0.11 23.56
C ARG A 142 15.70 1.34 23.18
N TYR A 143 14.64 1.60 23.96
CA TYR A 143 13.68 2.67 23.71
C TYR A 143 13.47 3.57 24.95
N SER A 144 13.20 4.87 24.76
CA SER A 144 12.74 5.77 25.82
C SER A 144 11.49 6.54 25.40
N ALA A 145 10.54 6.67 26.33
CA ALA A 145 9.22 7.26 26.13
C ALA A 145 8.85 8.14 27.34
N TYR A 146 9.73 9.06 27.70
CA TYR A 146 9.53 9.91 28.88
C TYR A 146 8.33 10.87 28.72
N ASN A 147 8.03 11.29 27.50
CA ASN A 147 6.78 11.94 27.09
C ASN A 147 6.66 11.92 25.55
N GLN A 148 5.48 12.25 25.02
CA GLN A 148 5.20 12.27 23.57
C GLN A 148 6.19 13.12 22.75
N SER A 149 6.81 14.15 23.34
CA SER A 149 7.75 15.06 22.67
C SER A 149 9.22 14.61 22.75
N ASN A 150 9.53 13.51 23.45
CA ASN A 150 10.87 12.98 23.64
C ASN A 150 10.83 11.44 23.60
N LYS A 151 10.45 10.90 22.44
CA LYS A 151 10.65 9.49 22.09
C LYS A 151 12.04 9.32 21.46
N LEU A 152 12.79 8.27 21.81
CA LEU A 152 14.08 7.93 21.19
C LEU A 152 14.28 6.42 21.15
N PHE A 153 14.71 5.89 20.00
CA PHE A 153 15.35 4.58 19.92
C PHE A 153 16.87 4.77 19.97
N GLU A 154 17.56 3.83 20.63
CA GLU A 154 19.01 3.82 20.77
C GLU A 154 19.55 2.41 20.60
N TYR A 155 20.68 2.27 19.90
CA TYR A 155 21.44 1.02 19.81
C TYR A 155 22.90 1.28 20.16
N GLY A 156 23.61 0.25 20.61
CA GLY A 156 25.00 0.41 21.01
C GLY A 156 25.57 -0.76 21.81
N PHE A 157 26.72 -0.50 22.42
CA PHE A 157 27.41 -1.45 23.28
C PHE A 157 28.05 -0.77 24.51
N TYR A 158 28.59 -1.59 25.42
CA TYR A 158 29.30 -1.15 26.61
C TYR A 158 30.60 -1.93 26.80
N ASP A 159 31.76 -1.25 26.82
CA ASP A 159 33.09 -1.85 27.05
C ASP A 159 33.68 -1.54 28.44
N GLY A 160 33.03 -0.64 29.19
CA GLY A 160 33.59 0.11 30.30
C GLY A 160 33.20 1.59 30.26
N ALA A 161 32.93 2.10 29.07
CA ALA A 161 32.09 3.26 28.78
C ALA A 161 30.84 2.82 28.00
N GLU A 162 29.87 3.72 27.88
CA GLU A 162 28.63 3.53 27.12
C GLU A 162 28.80 4.13 25.71
N HIS A 163 28.56 3.32 24.67
CA HIS A 163 28.85 3.64 23.28
C HIS A 163 27.59 3.45 22.43
N GLN A 164 26.82 4.52 22.25
CA GLN A 164 25.47 4.52 21.69
C GLN A 164 25.29 5.47 20.49
N GLN A 165 24.33 5.15 19.62
CA GLN A 165 23.75 6.05 18.63
C GLN A 165 22.24 6.25 18.90
N GLN A 166 21.69 7.34 18.37
CA GLN A 166 20.26 7.67 18.45
C GLN A 166 19.60 7.57 17.08
N LEU A 167 18.38 7.05 17.05
CA LEU A 167 17.56 6.86 15.86
C LEU A 167 16.24 7.63 16.00
N SER A 168 15.65 8.00 14.86
CA SER A 168 14.29 8.53 14.78
C SER A 168 13.32 7.56 15.45
N ALA A 169 12.43 8.07 16.29
CA ALA A 169 11.47 7.23 16.99
C ALA A 169 10.18 7.04 16.19
N PRO A 170 9.63 5.82 16.16
CA PRO A 170 8.44 5.48 15.39
C PRO A 170 7.14 5.97 16.02
N SER A 171 6.02 5.58 15.41
CA SER A 171 4.70 5.74 16.00
C SER A 171 4.49 4.82 17.22
N LEU A 172 3.29 4.85 17.80
CA LEU A 172 2.91 4.07 18.99
C LEU A 172 1.75 3.10 18.69
N ASP A 173 1.18 3.18 17.50
CA ASP A 173 0.02 2.44 16.99
C ASP A 173 0.41 1.36 15.96
N SER A 174 1.64 1.38 15.44
CA SER A 174 2.20 0.38 14.52
C SER A 174 3.14 -0.62 15.21
N PHE A 175 3.17 -1.85 14.68
CA PHE A 175 4.31 -2.76 14.83
C PHE A 175 5.36 -2.44 13.76
N GLU A 176 6.63 -2.69 14.05
CA GLU A 176 7.76 -2.53 13.12
C GLU A 176 8.77 -3.66 13.30
N HIS A 177 9.46 -4.07 12.23
CA HIS A 177 10.56 -5.03 12.27
C HIS A 177 11.86 -4.30 12.57
N TRP A 178 12.51 -4.69 13.66
CA TRP A 178 13.82 -4.17 14.07
C TRP A 178 14.81 -5.31 14.20
N ALA A 179 16.03 -5.11 13.69
CA ALA A 179 17.08 -6.12 13.77
C ALA A 179 18.44 -5.54 14.14
N LEU A 180 19.21 -6.33 14.88
CA LEU A 180 20.54 -6.02 15.38
C LEU A 180 21.49 -7.14 14.94
N ALA A 181 22.47 -6.79 14.09
CA ALA A 181 23.42 -7.72 13.49
C ALA A 181 24.83 -7.48 14.04
N TRP A 182 25.57 -8.55 14.31
CA TRP A 182 26.98 -8.52 14.68
C TRP A 182 27.83 -9.25 13.64
N ASP A 183 28.72 -8.48 13.02
CA ASP A 183 29.80 -8.95 12.15
C ASP A 183 31.07 -9.06 13.00
N SER A 184 31.42 -10.29 13.34
CA SER A 184 32.57 -10.65 14.16
C SER A 184 33.91 -10.52 13.42
N SER A 185 33.88 -10.47 12.08
CA SER A 185 35.06 -10.25 11.24
C SER A 185 35.57 -8.80 11.33
N ALA A 186 34.65 -7.83 11.47
CA ALA A 186 34.93 -6.39 11.47
C ALA A 186 34.71 -5.69 12.83
N ASP A 187 34.47 -6.45 13.91
CA ASP A 187 34.05 -5.94 15.22
C ASP A 187 32.85 -4.98 15.12
N ARG A 188 31.84 -5.30 14.30
CA ARG A 188 30.83 -4.33 13.82
C ARG A 188 29.40 -4.72 14.23
N LEU A 189 28.79 -3.85 15.06
CA LEU A 189 27.36 -3.87 15.33
C LEU A 189 26.62 -3.04 14.27
N SER A 190 25.57 -3.57 13.65
CA SER A 190 24.69 -2.86 12.71
C SER A 190 23.23 -2.99 13.12
N VAL A 191 22.43 -1.97 12.82
CA VAL A 191 20.98 -1.96 13.13
C VAL A 191 20.16 -1.68 11.87
N TYR A 192 19.06 -2.41 11.75
CA TYR A 192 18.15 -2.37 10.63
C TYR A 192 16.71 -2.15 11.12
N ARG A 193 15.89 -1.55 10.27
CA ARG A 193 14.45 -1.39 10.46
C ARG A 193 13.76 -1.68 9.13
N ASP A 194 12.81 -2.60 9.14
CA ASP A 194 12.03 -3.01 7.95
C ASP A 194 12.95 -3.28 6.75
N GLY A 195 13.92 -4.20 6.93
CA GLY A 195 14.97 -4.53 5.96
C GLY A 195 16.12 -3.50 5.82
N SER A 196 15.87 -2.22 6.08
CA SER A 196 16.77 -1.11 5.75
C SER A 196 17.85 -0.83 6.82
N LEU A 197 19.12 -0.69 6.40
CA LEU A 197 20.23 -0.34 7.29
C LEU A 197 20.12 1.11 7.79
N LEU A 198 19.92 1.29 9.10
CA LEU A 198 19.90 2.61 9.73
C LEU A 198 21.28 3.07 10.24
N GLY A 199 22.21 2.14 10.47
CA GLY A 199 23.60 2.49 10.79
C GLY A 199 24.43 1.34 11.37
N SER A 200 25.74 1.59 11.48
CA SER A 200 26.72 0.65 12.04
C SER A 200 27.70 1.35 13.00
N GLN A 201 28.23 0.60 13.95
CA GLN A 201 29.23 1.04 14.92
C GLN A 201 30.26 -0.06 15.18
N SER A 202 31.55 0.25 14.97
CA SER A 202 32.65 -0.70 15.21
C SER A 202 33.27 -0.55 16.60
N GLY A 203 33.58 -1.69 17.23
CA GLY A 203 34.38 -1.80 18.44
C GLY A 203 34.17 -3.13 19.17
N SER A 204 35.25 -3.89 19.38
CA SER A 204 35.25 -5.07 20.24
C SER A 204 35.19 -4.69 21.72
N ASN A 205 34.24 -5.26 22.47
CA ASN A 205 34.43 -5.81 23.82
C ASN A 205 33.09 -6.26 24.43
N PHE A 206 32.90 -7.57 24.59
CA PHE A 206 31.90 -8.13 25.49
C PHE A 206 32.52 -8.15 26.90
N ALA A 207 32.06 -7.27 27.80
CA ALA A 207 32.63 -7.12 29.15
C ALA A 207 32.11 -8.18 30.16
N THR A 208 31.04 -8.88 29.80
CA THR A 208 30.43 -10.10 30.38
C THR A 208 30.07 -10.07 31.87
N PRO A 209 28.89 -9.51 32.21
CA PRO A 209 28.18 -9.80 33.46
C PRO A 209 27.10 -10.91 33.35
N SER A 210 26.65 -11.27 32.14
CA SER A 210 25.49 -12.17 31.92
C SER A 210 25.67 -13.09 30.69
N PRO A 211 25.37 -14.40 30.77
CA PRO A 211 25.34 -15.29 29.62
C PRO A 211 23.91 -15.41 29.05
N ASN A 212 23.22 -14.30 28.77
CA ASN A 212 21.84 -14.36 28.27
C ASN A 212 21.64 -13.40 27.10
N VAL A 213 20.74 -13.80 26.19
CA VAL A 213 20.08 -12.90 25.23
C VAL A 213 18.65 -12.69 25.68
N GLY A 214 18.15 -11.46 25.60
CA GLY A 214 16.84 -11.06 26.10
C GLY A 214 16.02 -10.24 25.11
N PHE A 215 14.71 -10.52 25.06
CA PHE A 215 13.70 -9.73 24.37
C PHE A 215 12.75 -9.10 25.40
N GLY A 216 12.79 -7.76 25.49
CA GLY A 216 12.18 -6.99 26.59
C GLY A 216 12.85 -7.16 27.96
N PHE A 217 13.83 -8.06 28.06
CA PHE A 217 14.52 -8.51 29.27
C PHE A 217 15.88 -7.83 29.42
N PHE A 218 16.29 -7.54 30.66
CA PHE A 218 17.58 -6.91 30.98
C PHE A 218 18.26 -7.65 32.14
N ALA A 219 19.54 -7.99 31.96
CA ALA A 219 20.27 -8.87 32.88
C ALA A 219 21.25 -8.18 33.84
N ARG A 220 21.54 -6.89 33.65
CA ARG A 220 22.71 -6.24 34.27
C ARG A 220 22.45 -5.67 35.65
N THR A 221 23.18 -6.16 36.67
CA THR A 221 23.05 -5.66 38.04
C THR A 221 23.75 -4.32 38.26
N GLY A 222 23.00 -3.32 38.73
CA GLY A 222 23.54 -2.02 39.18
C GLY A 222 23.24 -0.82 38.29
N PHE A 223 22.62 -1.02 37.13
CA PHE A 223 22.04 0.03 36.29
C PHE A 223 20.57 0.30 36.70
N PHE A 224 20.00 1.42 36.26
CA PHE A 224 18.64 1.85 36.63
C PHE A 224 17.61 1.68 35.51
N ASP A 225 18.01 1.02 34.43
CA ASP A 225 17.25 0.82 33.21
C ASP A 225 16.33 -0.41 33.30
N ARG A 226 15.31 -0.43 32.45
CA ARG A 226 14.06 -1.15 32.69
C ARG A 226 13.86 -2.31 31.72
N SER A 227 13.06 -3.27 32.18
CA SER A 227 12.26 -4.13 31.29
C SER A 227 11.31 -3.29 30.43
N VAL A 228 10.95 -3.82 29.27
CA VAL A 228 10.06 -3.15 28.30
C VAL A 228 8.62 -3.03 28.81
N GLU A 229 7.98 -1.91 28.45
CA GLU A 229 6.53 -1.74 28.46
C GLU A 229 6.12 -1.60 26.99
N GLY A 230 5.39 -2.59 26.44
CA GLY A 230 5.11 -2.69 25.01
C GLY A 230 4.57 -4.07 24.58
N LEU A 231 4.35 -4.23 23.27
CA LEU A 231 3.83 -5.46 22.64
C LEU A 231 4.89 -6.06 21.71
N LEU A 232 5.11 -7.36 21.81
CA LEU A 232 5.96 -8.15 20.90
C LEU A 232 5.07 -9.10 20.11
N ASP A 233 5.24 -9.15 18.79
CA ASP A 233 4.53 -10.08 17.90
C ASP A 233 5.43 -11.27 17.52
N ALA A 234 6.68 -11.00 17.13
CA ALA A 234 7.67 -12.04 16.86
C ALA A 234 9.08 -11.65 17.33
N VAL A 235 9.92 -12.65 17.58
CA VAL A 235 11.35 -12.52 17.91
C VAL A 235 12.17 -13.64 17.25
N SER A 236 13.38 -13.32 16.82
CA SER A 236 14.37 -14.32 16.38
C SER A 236 15.77 -14.05 16.95
N PHE A 237 16.57 -15.10 17.06
CA PHE A 237 18.02 -14.97 17.18
C PHE A 237 18.70 -16.13 16.46
N SER A 238 19.71 -15.82 15.64
CA SER A 238 20.46 -16.77 14.82
C SER A 238 21.97 -16.55 14.91
N THR A 239 22.76 -17.63 14.86
CA THR A 239 24.21 -17.60 14.63
C THR A 239 24.57 -18.21 13.29
N TYR A 240 25.57 -17.67 12.60
CA TYR A 240 25.90 -18.04 11.22
C TYR A 240 27.30 -18.64 11.09
N SER A 241 27.54 -19.44 10.05
CA SER A 241 28.87 -19.84 9.59
C SER A 241 29.07 -19.42 8.13
N GLY A 242 29.87 -18.38 7.97
CA GLY A 242 30.01 -17.53 6.78
C GLY A 242 30.21 -16.08 7.26
N ASP A 243 30.34 -15.12 6.35
CA ASP A 243 30.16 -13.71 6.70
C ASP A 243 28.65 -13.40 6.57
N LEU A 244 28.02 -12.83 7.62
CA LEU A 244 26.57 -12.56 7.68
C LEU A 244 26.14 -11.44 6.72
N VAL A 245 25.04 -11.64 5.99
CA VAL A 245 24.44 -10.69 5.04
C VAL A 245 23.01 -10.36 5.49
N PRO A 246 22.83 -9.41 6.44
CA PRO A 246 21.58 -9.32 7.21
C PRO A 246 20.28 -9.15 6.41
N TRP A 247 20.33 -8.52 5.23
CA TRP A 247 19.13 -8.30 4.40
C TRP A 247 18.65 -9.56 3.66
N GLU A 248 19.54 -10.49 3.36
CA GLU A 248 19.22 -11.83 2.85
C GLU A 248 18.91 -12.79 4.02
N ASP A 249 19.58 -12.61 5.17
CA ASP A 249 19.53 -13.53 6.32
C ASP A 249 18.35 -13.33 7.31
N PHE A 250 17.44 -12.36 7.08
CA PHE A 250 16.35 -12.02 8.02
C PHE A 250 15.32 -13.15 8.22
N GLN A 251 15.32 -13.76 9.40
CA GLN A 251 14.48 -14.90 9.74
C GLN A 251 13.02 -14.51 10.00
N LEU A 252 12.71 -13.28 10.42
CA LEU A 252 11.33 -12.83 10.65
C LEU A 252 10.65 -12.32 9.38
N LEU A 253 11.40 -11.72 8.45
CA LEU A 253 10.89 -11.39 7.10
C LEU A 253 10.73 -12.66 6.26
N GLY A 254 11.64 -13.62 6.43
CA GLY A 254 11.43 -15.03 6.09
C GLY A 254 12.29 -15.55 4.94
N ASP A 255 13.06 -16.60 5.21
CA ASP A 255 13.66 -17.47 4.20
C ASP A 255 12.54 -18.08 3.32
N PRO A 256 12.51 -17.80 2.01
CA PRO A 256 11.43 -18.28 1.13
C PRO A 256 11.47 -19.78 0.81
N SER A 257 12.56 -20.48 1.15
CA SER A 257 12.85 -21.85 0.67
C SER A 257 12.40 -22.99 1.60
N GLU A 258 12.17 -22.70 2.89
CA GLU A 258 11.89 -23.72 3.93
C GLU A 258 10.44 -24.23 3.95
N SER A 259 9.54 -23.70 3.10
CA SER A 259 8.15 -24.17 2.98
C SER A 259 7.60 -24.21 1.56
N SER A 260 8.46 -24.27 0.53
CA SER A 260 8.03 -24.36 -0.86
C SER A 260 7.27 -25.66 -1.14
N ALA A 261 6.10 -25.58 -1.77
CA ALA A 261 5.35 -26.75 -2.22
C ALA A 261 5.96 -27.40 -3.47
N ILE A 262 6.66 -26.61 -4.29
CA ILE A 262 7.42 -27.08 -5.46
C ILE A 262 8.93 -26.92 -5.20
N GLU A 263 9.70 -27.93 -5.61
CA GLU A 263 11.16 -27.97 -5.58
C GLU A 263 11.74 -28.12 -6.99
N LEU A 264 12.67 -27.26 -7.38
CA LEU A 264 13.49 -27.40 -8.58
C LEU A 264 14.68 -28.34 -8.27
N VAL A 265 14.68 -29.51 -8.88
CA VAL A 265 15.75 -30.51 -8.75
C VAL A 265 16.67 -30.43 -9.95
N ALA A 266 17.95 -30.16 -9.69
CA ALA A 266 18.97 -29.87 -10.69
C ALA A 266 20.12 -30.91 -10.64
N ASP A 267 20.23 -31.78 -11.64
CA ASP A 267 21.35 -32.72 -11.72
C ASP A 267 22.59 -32.07 -12.34
N THR A 268 23.55 -31.80 -11.47
CA THR A 268 24.89 -31.27 -11.79
C THR A 268 25.73 -32.20 -12.69
N THR A 269 25.32 -33.46 -12.89
CA THR A 269 26.04 -34.46 -13.70
C THR A 269 25.61 -34.44 -15.17
N THR A 270 24.31 -34.38 -15.46
CA THR A 270 23.74 -34.43 -16.81
C THR A 270 23.20 -33.09 -17.32
N GLY A 271 22.93 -32.13 -16.42
CA GLY A 271 22.31 -30.85 -16.74
C GLY A 271 20.78 -30.89 -16.73
N GLN A 272 20.17 -31.97 -16.24
CA GLN A 272 18.71 -32.12 -16.25
C GLN A 272 18.05 -31.26 -15.16
N LEU A 273 16.99 -30.51 -15.52
CA LEU A 273 16.13 -29.77 -14.59
C LEU A 273 14.74 -30.42 -14.48
N ARG A 274 14.16 -30.39 -13.28
CA ARG A 274 12.82 -30.90 -12.96
C ARG A 274 12.15 -30.03 -11.90
N MET A 275 10.86 -29.75 -12.01
CA MET A 275 10.05 -29.33 -10.86
C MET A 275 9.37 -30.54 -10.23
N VAL A 276 9.28 -30.59 -8.90
CA VAL A 276 8.67 -31.69 -8.15
C VAL A 276 7.72 -31.12 -7.10
N ASN A 277 6.49 -31.65 -6.99
CA ASN A 277 5.63 -31.34 -5.84
C ASN A 277 6.13 -32.13 -4.62
N VAL A 278 6.70 -31.42 -3.65
CA VAL A 278 7.25 -31.98 -2.40
C VAL A 278 6.32 -31.84 -1.20
N SER A 279 5.14 -31.24 -1.38
CA SER A 279 4.11 -31.12 -0.36
C SER A 279 3.25 -32.39 -0.19
N GLU A 280 2.50 -32.49 0.91
CA GLU A 280 1.52 -33.57 1.11
C GLU A 280 0.16 -33.30 0.39
N GLU A 281 0.02 -32.19 -0.33
CA GLU A 281 -1.23 -31.73 -0.96
C GLU A 281 -1.11 -31.61 -2.50
N VAL A 282 -2.25 -31.40 -3.19
CA VAL A 282 -2.27 -31.24 -4.65
C VAL A 282 -2.03 -29.78 -5.03
N VAL A 283 -0.92 -29.49 -5.71
CA VAL A 283 -0.59 -28.15 -6.20
C VAL A 283 -1.24 -27.90 -7.56
N GLN A 284 -1.84 -26.72 -7.75
CA GLN A 284 -2.47 -26.29 -9.00
C GLN A 284 -1.58 -25.27 -9.72
N LEU A 285 -0.49 -25.73 -10.31
CA LEU A 285 0.54 -24.88 -10.92
C LEU A 285 0.00 -24.14 -12.15
N ASN A 286 0.14 -22.81 -12.22
CA ASN A 286 -0.26 -22.01 -13.39
C ASN A 286 0.83 -21.08 -13.97
N GLY A 287 2.01 -21.00 -13.36
CA GLY A 287 3.18 -20.33 -13.92
C GLY A 287 4.46 -20.71 -13.18
N TYR A 288 5.60 -20.65 -13.86
CA TYR A 288 6.92 -20.81 -13.26
C TYR A 288 7.99 -19.98 -13.98
N GLU A 289 9.05 -19.65 -13.23
CA GLU A 289 10.22 -18.93 -13.68
C GLU A 289 11.46 -19.50 -12.99
N VAL A 290 12.52 -19.75 -13.75
CA VAL A 290 13.83 -20.16 -13.25
C VAL A 290 14.85 -19.13 -13.70
N THR A 291 15.54 -18.51 -12.75
CA THR A 291 16.57 -17.50 -12.98
C THR A 291 17.96 -18.03 -12.60
N SER A 292 19.03 -17.31 -12.99
CA SER A 292 20.44 -17.54 -12.65
C SER A 292 21.20 -16.23 -12.76
N GLU A 293 21.95 -15.82 -11.73
CA GLU A 293 22.77 -14.59 -11.80
C GLU A 293 23.97 -14.76 -12.76
N SER A 294 24.58 -15.94 -12.79
CA SER A 294 25.85 -16.20 -13.49
C SER A 294 25.74 -16.68 -14.94
N GLY A 295 24.54 -16.87 -15.47
CA GLY A 295 24.33 -17.41 -16.80
C GLY A 295 24.37 -18.95 -16.86
N ALA A 296 23.84 -19.64 -15.84
CA ALA A 296 23.91 -21.10 -15.73
C ALA A 296 22.82 -21.86 -16.53
N LEU A 297 21.92 -21.17 -17.24
CA LEU A 297 20.83 -21.80 -17.99
C LEU A 297 21.16 -21.99 -19.49
N MET A 298 20.49 -22.94 -20.12
CA MET A 298 20.66 -23.33 -21.53
C MET A 298 19.31 -23.38 -22.26
N PRO A 299 18.77 -22.25 -22.77
CA PRO A 299 17.49 -22.19 -23.49
C PRO A 299 17.40 -23.17 -24.67
N SER A 300 18.51 -23.33 -25.40
CA SER A 300 18.61 -24.30 -26.52
C SER A 300 18.45 -25.77 -26.11
N ARG A 301 18.35 -26.06 -24.81
CA ARG A 301 18.14 -27.38 -24.21
C ARG A 301 17.03 -27.40 -23.15
N TRP A 302 16.39 -26.27 -22.90
CA TRP A 302 15.12 -26.18 -22.18
C TRP A 302 14.03 -26.88 -22.98
N THR A 303 13.19 -27.65 -22.30
CA THR A 303 12.06 -28.36 -22.92
C THR A 303 10.79 -27.87 -22.25
N THR A 304 10.05 -27.03 -22.98
CA THR A 304 8.88 -26.32 -22.45
C THR A 304 7.74 -27.30 -22.16
N LEU A 305 6.90 -26.98 -21.17
CA LEU A 305 5.66 -27.72 -20.87
C LEU A 305 4.67 -27.63 -22.04
N GLU A 306 4.67 -26.50 -22.77
CA GLU A 306 4.00 -26.34 -24.07
C GLU A 306 4.42 -27.44 -25.06
N SER A 307 5.73 -27.63 -25.27
CA SER A 307 6.26 -28.63 -26.22
C SER A 307 5.99 -30.07 -25.80
N GLN A 308 5.82 -30.30 -24.50
CA GLN A 308 5.48 -31.59 -23.89
C GLN A 308 3.98 -31.88 -23.89
N ALA A 309 3.13 -30.91 -24.27
CA ALA A 309 1.68 -31.04 -24.28
C ALA A 309 1.08 -31.39 -22.89
N ILE A 310 1.64 -30.79 -21.83
CA ILE A 310 1.11 -30.86 -20.47
C ILE A 310 -0.06 -29.85 -20.34
N GLY A 311 -1.16 -30.25 -19.68
CA GLY A 311 -2.29 -29.35 -19.43
C GLY A 311 -3.52 -29.58 -20.32
N VAL A 312 -4.32 -28.53 -20.53
CA VAL A 312 -5.66 -28.60 -21.14
C VAL A 312 -5.64 -28.17 -22.61
N ASP A 313 -5.97 -29.13 -23.50
CA ASP A 313 -6.23 -28.98 -24.94
C ASP A 313 -5.18 -28.15 -25.73
N ASN A 314 -3.98 -28.74 -25.80
CA ASN A 314 -2.71 -28.23 -26.34
C ASN A 314 -2.68 -27.99 -27.88
N ASN A 315 -3.78 -27.54 -28.46
CA ASN A 315 -3.92 -27.05 -29.84
C ASN A 315 -4.73 -25.74 -29.89
N SER A 316 -4.81 -25.04 -28.76
CA SER A 316 -5.55 -23.79 -28.57
C SER A 316 -4.69 -22.80 -27.79
N SER A 317 -5.05 -21.52 -27.81
CA SER A 317 -4.36 -20.44 -27.08
C SER A 317 -4.54 -20.49 -25.55
N ALA A 318 -4.95 -21.64 -24.99
CA ALA A 318 -5.27 -21.83 -23.58
C ALA A 318 -4.23 -22.67 -22.80
N GLY A 319 -3.29 -23.32 -23.51
CA GLY A 319 -2.24 -24.16 -22.88
C GLY A 319 -1.12 -23.35 -22.22
N TRP A 320 -0.06 -24.05 -21.79
CA TRP A 320 1.21 -23.42 -21.43
C TRP A 320 1.81 -22.68 -22.64
N GLN A 321 2.49 -21.58 -22.37
CA GLN A 321 3.18 -20.71 -23.33
C GLN A 321 4.52 -20.28 -22.73
N ALA A 322 5.59 -20.43 -23.51
CA ALA A 322 6.90 -19.89 -23.14
C ALA A 322 6.96 -18.36 -23.28
N GLY A 323 7.71 -17.70 -22.40
CA GLY A 323 8.00 -16.27 -22.49
C GLY A 323 8.66 -15.87 -23.82
N GLY A 324 8.49 -14.61 -24.23
CA GLY A 324 9.03 -14.10 -25.49
C GLY A 324 10.56 -14.09 -25.54
N TYR A 325 11.18 -14.05 -24.35
CA TYR A 325 12.63 -14.06 -24.15
C TYR A 325 12.99 -15.18 -23.15
N ALA A 326 14.02 -15.96 -23.51
CA ALA A 326 14.61 -17.00 -22.68
C ALA A 326 16.11 -17.09 -23.04
N ASP A 327 16.98 -16.89 -22.06
CA ASP A 327 18.42 -16.72 -22.25
C ASP A 327 19.25 -17.49 -21.21
N GLU A 328 20.55 -17.22 -21.10
CA GLU A 328 21.42 -17.92 -20.15
C GLU A 328 21.12 -17.56 -18.67
N ASN A 329 20.32 -16.51 -18.43
CA ASN A 329 19.92 -16.03 -17.11
C ASN A 329 18.46 -16.38 -16.75
N THR A 330 17.50 -16.43 -17.68
CA THR A 330 16.07 -16.66 -17.37
C THR A 330 15.36 -17.67 -18.29
N LEU A 331 14.52 -18.53 -17.70
CA LEU A 331 13.55 -19.41 -18.37
C LEU A 331 12.16 -19.26 -17.73
N LEU A 332 11.15 -18.80 -18.47
CA LEU A 332 9.81 -18.47 -17.96
C LEU A 332 8.68 -19.12 -18.78
N GLU A 333 7.68 -19.70 -18.12
CA GLU A 333 6.50 -20.32 -18.74
C GLU A 333 5.23 -20.09 -17.91
N GLY A 334 4.08 -19.88 -18.56
CA GLY A 334 2.78 -19.71 -17.89
C GLY A 334 1.64 -20.34 -18.68
N VAL A 335 0.53 -20.69 -18.01
CA VAL A 335 -0.69 -21.21 -18.67
C VAL A 335 -1.85 -20.23 -18.56
N LEU A 336 -2.39 -19.86 -19.73
CA LEU A 336 -3.28 -18.71 -19.88
C LEU A 336 -4.71 -18.95 -19.36
N LEU A 337 -5.22 -20.19 -19.49
CA LEU A 337 -6.58 -20.57 -19.11
C LEU A 337 -6.60 -21.99 -18.51
N GLY A 338 -6.01 -22.14 -17.32
CA GLY A 338 -6.07 -23.40 -16.58
C GLY A 338 -4.98 -23.52 -15.52
N ASN A 339 -4.70 -24.76 -15.14
CA ASN A 339 -3.60 -25.15 -14.26
C ASN A 339 -3.18 -26.59 -14.57
N THR A 340 -2.01 -26.99 -14.06
CA THR A 340 -1.54 -28.36 -14.02
C THR A 340 -1.61 -28.87 -12.60
N SER A 341 -2.53 -29.80 -12.33
CA SER A 341 -2.65 -30.46 -11.03
C SER A 341 -1.50 -31.45 -10.81
N LEU A 342 -0.58 -31.14 -9.90
CA LEU A 342 0.50 -32.02 -9.46
C LEU A 342 0.12 -32.69 -8.14
N GLN A 343 0.03 -34.02 -8.11
CA GLN A 343 -0.10 -34.79 -6.87
C GLN A 343 1.21 -34.75 -6.06
N PRO A 344 1.18 -35.07 -4.75
CA PRO A 344 2.37 -35.28 -3.95
C PRO A 344 3.35 -36.27 -4.60
N GLY A 345 4.55 -35.80 -4.94
CA GLY A 345 5.60 -36.57 -5.62
C GLY A 345 5.54 -36.55 -7.15
N ASP A 346 4.54 -35.94 -7.78
CA ASP A 346 4.54 -35.73 -9.24
C ASP A 346 5.68 -34.77 -9.64
N SER A 347 6.21 -34.94 -10.86
CA SER A 347 7.28 -34.09 -11.39
C SER A 347 7.06 -33.68 -12.85
N LEU A 348 7.53 -32.48 -13.17
CA LEU A 348 7.57 -31.91 -14.52
C LEU A 348 9.03 -31.80 -14.96
N TRP A 349 9.33 -32.20 -16.19
CA TRP A 349 10.68 -32.16 -16.75
C TRP A 349 10.89 -30.87 -17.56
N LEU A 350 12.04 -30.19 -17.38
CA LEU A 350 12.35 -28.92 -18.04
C LEU A 350 13.54 -29.01 -19.01
N GLY A 351 13.85 -30.22 -19.50
CA GLY A 351 14.96 -30.43 -20.45
C GLY A 351 16.32 -30.72 -19.79
N TYR A 352 17.38 -30.48 -20.56
CA TYR A 352 18.77 -30.50 -20.11
C TYR A 352 19.31 -29.05 -20.02
N ALA A 353 18.56 -28.23 -19.30
CA ALA A 353 18.67 -26.77 -19.27
C ALA A 353 19.73 -26.21 -18.31
N LEU A 354 20.37 -27.02 -17.47
CA LEU A 354 21.47 -26.58 -16.61
C LEU A 354 22.82 -26.74 -17.32
N ASN A 355 23.61 -25.67 -17.33
CA ASN A 355 25.02 -25.71 -17.68
C ASN A 355 25.85 -26.38 -16.57
N THR A 356 26.30 -27.62 -16.80
CA THR A 356 27.10 -28.38 -15.81
C THR A 356 28.54 -27.86 -15.62
N GLU A 357 28.96 -26.83 -16.37
CA GLU A 357 30.20 -26.06 -16.11
C GLU A 357 29.92 -24.66 -15.50
N GLY A 358 28.66 -24.33 -15.19
CA GLY A 358 28.23 -23.08 -14.56
C GLY A 358 28.35 -23.05 -13.03
N LEU A 359 27.80 -22.01 -12.39
CA LEU A 359 27.63 -21.97 -10.93
C LEU A 359 26.32 -22.64 -10.51
N ALA A 360 26.13 -22.78 -9.19
CA ALA A 360 24.96 -23.35 -8.55
C ALA A 360 24.16 -22.22 -7.88
N ASP A 361 23.47 -21.43 -8.70
CA ASP A 361 22.84 -20.14 -8.38
C ASP A 361 21.43 -19.98 -8.99
N LEU A 362 20.75 -21.10 -9.29
CA LEU A 362 19.39 -21.07 -9.81
C LEU A 362 18.40 -20.71 -8.69
N GLU A 363 17.45 -19.83 -8.98
CA GLU A 363 16.24 -19.67 -8.19
C GLU A 363 15.04 -20.33 -8.92
N LEU A 364 13.95 -20.57 -8.18
CA LEU A 364 12.65 -20.93 -8.75
C LEU A 364 11.58 -19.99 -8.16
N ARG A 365 10.76 -19.40 -9.01
CA ARG A 365 9.51 -18.71 -8.63
C ARG A 365 8.35 -19.39 -9.34
N TYR A 366 7.18 -19.48 -8.70
CA TYR A 366 6.00 -20.10 -9.31
C TYR A 366 4.68 -19.52 -8.80
N ARG A 367 3.60 -19.75 -9.55
CA ARG A 367 2.22 -19.35 -9.18
C ARG A 367 1.33 -20.58 -9.02
N ILE A 368 0.40 -20.49 -8.06
CA ILE A 368 -0.65 -21.48 -7.82
C ILE A 368 -2.00 -20.83 -8.14
N ALA A 369 -2.83 -21.48 -8.94
CA ALA A 369 -4.15 -20.97 -9.30
C ALA A 369 -5.03 -20.74 -8.05
N GLY A 370 -5.52 -19.52 -7.88
CA GLY A 370 -6.32 -19.10 -6.71
C GLY A 370 -5.51 -18.66 -5.49
N VAL A 371 -4.18 -18.51 -5.61
CA VAL A 371 -3.30 -17.90 -4.58
C VAL A 371 -2.73 -16.59 -5.14
N SER A 372 -2.79 -15.52 -4.35
CA SER A 372 -2.21 -14.22 -4.67
C SER A 372 -0.70 -14.17 -4.39
N GLY A 373 0.07 -13.52 -5.26
CA GLY A 373 1.52 -13.34 -5.08
C GLY A 373 2.36 -14.57 -5.44
N LEU A 374 3.62 -14.30 -5.76
CA LEU A 374 4.59 -15.34 -6.14
C LEU A 374 4.94 -16.26 -4.97
N GLN A 375 5.08 -17.54 -5.28
CA GLN A 375 5.58 -18.55 -4.35
C GLN A 375 7.03 -18.85 -4.71
N ALA A 376 7.93 -18.74 -3.74
CA ALA A 376 9.32 -19.15 -3.94
C ALA A 376 9.43 -20.68 -3.91
N GLY A 377 10.20 -21.21 -4.86
CA GLY A 377 10.53 -22.61 -4.99
C GLY A 377 11.90 -22.92 -4.42
N LYS A 378 12.00 -24.00 -3.66
CA LYS A 378 13.27 -24.52 -3.18
C LYS A 378 14.07 -25.05 -4.36
N VAL A 379 15.38 -24.81 -4.39
CA VAL A 379 16.29 -25.40 -5.40
C VAL A 379 17.23 -26.40 -4.74
N THR A 380 17.34 -27.60 -5.31
CA THR A 380 18.23 -28.67 -4.85
C THR A 380 19.17 -29.10 -5.96
N TYR A 381 20.47 -28.85 -5.74
CA TYR A 381 21.54 -29.45 -6.52
C TYR A 381 21.92 -30.81 -5.97
N ASP A 382 21.84 -31.84 -6.80
CA ASP A 382 22.30 -33.18 -6.44
C ASP A 382 23.19 -33.76 -7.55
N SER A 383 24.18 -34.54 -7.14
CA SER A 383 25.12 -35.28 -7.99
C SER A 383 24.99 -36.80 -7.80
N THR A 384 23.98 -37.22 -7.03
CA THR A 384 23.74 -38.61 -6.60
C THR A 384 22.38 -39.17 -7.05
N LEU A 385 21.57 -38.36 -7.76
CA LEU A 385 20.30 -38.78 -8.36
C LEU A 385 20.52 -39.93 -9.36
N THR A 386 20.25 -41.15 -8.92
CA THR A 386 20.25 -42.32 -9.81
C THR A 386 18.95 -42.38 -10.59
N PHE A 387 18.87 -41.62 -11.67
CA PHE A 387 17.81 -41.74 -12.66
C PHE A 387 17.68 -43.19 -13.15
N VAL A 388 16.46 -43.72 -13.21
CA VAL A 388 16.20 -45.10 -13.61
C VAL A 388 16.20 -45.19 -15.13
N ALA A 389 17.39 -45.11 -15.73
CA ALA A 389 17.58 -44.99 -17.19
C ALA A 389 16.66 -45.94 -17.98
N GLY A 390 15.77 -45.39 -18.81
CA GLY A 390 14.66 -46.15 -19.42
C GLY A 390 13.26 -45.77 -18.92
N ASP A 391 13.16 -45.06 -17.80
CA ASP A 391 11.96 -44.42 -17.27
C ASP A 391 11.65 -43.18 -18.13
N TYR A 392 10.83 -43.33 -19.16
CA TYR A 392 10.62 -42.31 -20.21
C TYR A 392 9.34 -41.50 -20.00
N ASN A 393 8.45 -41.91 -19.09
CA ASN A 393 7.39 -41.03 -18.58
C ASN A 393 7.79 -40.31 -17.27
N ASN A 394 8.91 -40.69 -16.65
CA ASN A 394 9.45 -40.15 -15.40
C ASN A 394 8.58 -40.44 -14.15
N ASP A 395 7.88 -41.59 -14.12
CA ASP A 395 7.04 -42.03 -12.99
C ASP A 395 7.80 -42.81 -11.88
N GLY A 396 9.10 -43.03 -12.06
CA GLY A 396 9.97 -43.74 -11.12
C GLY A 396 10.01 -45.26 -11.33
N LEU A 397 9.34 -45.79 -12.35
CA LEU A 397 9.37 -47.19 -12.75
C LEU A 397 9.98 -47.33 -14.15
N VAL A 398 10.23 -48.59 -14.57
CA VAL A 398 10.50 -48.91 -15.97
C VAL A 398 9.54 -50.03 -16.37
N ASP A 399 8.54 -49.66 -17.15
CA ASP A 399 7.23 -50.27 -17.33
C ASP A 399 6.84 -50.26 -18.83
N LEU A 400 5.60 -50.59 -19.21
CA LEU A 400 5.12 -50.49 -20.59
C LEU A 400 4.69 -49.07 -21.00
N ALA A 401 4.51 -48.14 -20.07
CA ALA A 401 4.26 -46.72 -20.36
C ALA A 401 5.44 -46.07 -21.11
N ASP A 402 6.66 -46.23 -20.61
CA ASP A 402 7.90 -45.71 -21.22
C ASP A 402 8.10 -46.18 -22.65
N TYR A 403 7.79 -47.45 -22.90
CA TYR A 403 7.84 -48.04 -24.22
C TYR A 403 6.92 -47.31 -25.21
N THR A 404 5.82 -46.72 -24.75
CA THR A 404 4.95 -45.90 -25.60
C THR A 404 5.56 -44.52 -25.87
N VAL A 405 6.15 -43.85 -24.86
CA VAL A 405 6.85 -42.56 -25.05
C VAL A 405 8.00 -42.70 -26.05
N TRP A 406 8.88 -43.68 -25.84
CA TRP A 406 9.99 -43.98 -26.76
C TRP A 406 9.49 -44.33 -28.17
N ARG A 407 8.48 -45.20 -28.29
CA ARG A 407 7.97 -45.67 -29.59
C ARG A 407 7.39 -44.51 -30.41
N ASP A 408 6.67 -43.61 -29.76
CA ASP A 408 5.94 -42.55 -30.45
C ASP A 408 6.84 -41.37 -30.83
N GLN A 409 8.00 -41.21 -30.15
CA GLN A 409 9.06 -40.27 -30.54
C GLN A 409 10.18 -40.88 -31.40
N LEU A 410 10.16 -42.19 -31.70
CA LEU A 410 11.27 -42.91 -32.34
C LEU A 410 11.71 -42.31 -33.69
N GLY A 411 12.97 -41.86 -33.75
CA GLY A 411 13.58 -41.28 -34.95
C GLY A 411 13.35 -39.77 -35.09
N SER A 412 12.80 -39.11 -34.07
CA SER A 412 12.84 -37.66 -33.93
C SER A 412 14.22 -37.16 -33.49
N ALA A 413 14.42 -35.85 -33.55
CA ALA A 413 15.52 -35.13 -32.88
C ALA A 413 15.07 -34.53 -31.54
N TYR A 414 14.09 -35.18 -30.89
CA TYR A 414 13.61 -34.84 -29.56
C TYR A 414 14.47 -35.58 -28.52
N SER A 415 14.57 -35.03 -27.31
CA SER A 415 15.17 -35.69 -26.14
C SER A 415 14.04 -36.16 -25.24
N ILE A 416 14.11 -37.35 -24.65
CA ILE A 416 13.09 -37.84 -23.70
C ILE A 416 13.68 -37.96 -22.29
N PRO A 417 12.85 -37.86 -21.22
CA PRO A 417 13.34 -37.99 -19.85
C PRO A 417 14.18 -39.26 -19.66
N ASN A 418 15.28 -39.20 -18.92
CA ASN A 418 16.11 -40.37 -18.56
C ASN A 418 16.65 -41.20 -19.76
N ASP A 419 16.78 -40.60 -20.96
CA ASP A 419 17.43 -41.25 -22.10
C ASP A 419 18.97 -41.27 -22.00
N ASN A 420 19.63 -42.00 -22.90
CA ASN A 420 21.08 -42.12 -22.93
C ASN A 420 21.71 -41.68 -24.26
N THR A 421 20.93 -41.08 -25.14
CA THR A 421 21.37 -40.44 -26.39
C THR A 421 20.61 -39.12 -26.61
N PRO A 422 20.82 -38.09 -25.75
CA PRO A 422 20.14 -36.82 -25.87
C PRO A 422 20.32 -36.20 -27.26
N ASP A 423 19.32 -35.43 -27.65
CA ASP A 423 19.14 -34.86 -28.98
C ASP A 423 18.79 -35.91 -30.08
N SER A 424 18.52 -37.19 -29.73
CA SER A 424 17.97 -38.19 -30.67
C SER A 424 17.32 -39.44 -30.02
N VAL A 425 15.99 -39.60 -30.14
CA VAL A 425 15.32 -40.86 -29.75
C VAL A 425 15.66 -42.00 -30.72
N SER A 426 16.49 -42.93 -30.27
CA SER A 426 17.20 -43.92 -31.09
C SER A 426 16.74 -45.36 -30.82
N PHE A 427 17.46 -46.36 -31.38
CA PHE A 427 17.23 -47.78 -31.04
C PHE A 427 18.06 -48.25 -29.83
N ASP A 428 19.02 -47.44 -29.38
CA ASP A 428 19.85 -47.78 -28.21
C ASP A 428 19.09 -47.47 -26.91
N ASP A 429 18.26 -46.43 -26.89
CA ASP A 429 17.30 -46.13 -25.81
C ASP A 429 16.35 -47.31 -25.55
N TYR A 430 15.83 -47.95 -26.61
CA TYR A 430 15.06 -49.19 -26.46
C TYR A 430 15.86 -50.35 -25.85
N GLN A 431 17.19 -50.39 -25.95
CA GLN A 431 17.98 -51.36 -25.19
C GLN A 431 18.06 -50.99 -23.70
N THR A 432 18.13 -49.71 -23.38
CA THR A 432 18.20 -49.16 -22.01
C THR A 432 16.89 -49.39 -21.26
N TRP A 433 15.75 -48.97 -21.81
CA TRP A 433 14.42 -49.36 -21.32
C TRP A 433 14.31 -50.86 -21.05
N LYS A 434 14.64 -51.66 -22.07
CA LYS A 434 14.56 -53.12 -22.01
C LYS A 434 15.54 -53.77 -21.02
N ALA A 435 16.61 -53.06 -20.63
CA ALA A 435 17.59 -53.54 -19.65
C ALA A 435 17.13 -53.33 -18.21
N ASN A 436 16.40 -52.23 -17.94
CA ASN A 436 16.04 -51.80 -16.58
C ASN A 436 14.57 -52.09 -16.19
N PHE A 437 13.73 -52.48 -17.16
CA PHE A 437 12.35 -52.94 -16.97
C PHE A 437 12.16 -53.83 -15.74
N SER A 438 11.33 -53.40 -14.79
CA SER A 438 11.02 -54.04 -13.49
C SER A 438 12.15 -54.12 -12.44
N SER A 439 12.86 -53.02 -12.18
CA SER A 439 13.82 -52.89 -11.06
C SER A 439 13.36 -51.91 -9.95
N GLN A 440 13.86 -52.07 -8.72
CA GLN A 440 13.57 -51.23 -7.53
C GLN A 440 14.79 -51.15 -6.60
N ALA A 441 14.91 -50.05 -5.85
CA ALA A 441 15.95 -49.82 -4.84
C ALA A 441 15.35 -49.48 -3.45
N SER A 442 16.16 -49.51 -2.39
CA SER A 442 15.73 -49.18 -1.02
C SER A 442 16.91 -48.66 -0.17
N ALA A 443 16.66 -47.65 0.66
CA ALA A 443 17.69 -46.91 1.40
C ALA A 443 18.17 -47.58 2.71
N SER A 444 19.39 -47.25 3.18
CA SER A 444 19.73 -47.05 4.61
C SER A 444 21.24 -46.80 4.92
N ALA A 445 21.49 -45.71 5.68
CA ALA A 445 22.30 -45.67 6.92
C ALA A 445 23.86 -45.54 6.95
N LEU A 446 24.29 -44.43 7.59
CA LEU A 446 25.37 -44.25 8.60
C LEU A 446 26.87 -44.16 8.20
N ASP A 447 27.58 -43.20 8.83
CA ASP A 447 29.04 -43.04 8.87
C ASP A 447 29.52 -42.61 10.28
N SER A 448 30.85 -42.63 10.58
CA SER A 448 31.38 -42.37 11.94
C SER A 448 32.85 -41.89 12.07
N VAL A 449 33.03 -40.64 12.51
CA VAL A 449 33.99 -40.10 13.53
C VAL A 449 35.47 -40.54 13.54
N SER A 450 36.44 -39.60 13.42
CA SER A 450 37.66 -39.51 14.29
C SER A 450 38.52 -38.22 14.11
N VAL A 451 39.31 -37.87 15.15
CA VAL A 451 39.90 -36.54 15.52
C VAL A 451 41.06 -36.77 16.55
N PRO A 452 42.08 -35.90 16.90
CA PRO A 452 42.47 -34.51 16.51
C PRO A 452 44.00 -34.23 16.17
N GLU A 453 44.33 -32.99 15.76
CA GLU A 453 45.53 -32.15 16.16
C GLU A 453 47.00 -32.63 15.93
N PRO A 454 48.11 -31.90 16.35
CA PRO A 454 48.30 -30.52 16.89
C PRO A 454 49.50 -29.69 16.27
N HIS A 455 49.72 -28.42 16.71
CA HIS A 455 51.00 -27.88 17.29
C HIS A 455 51.46 -26.39 17.03
N SER A 456 51.19 -25.49 17.99
CA SER A 456 52.16 -24.66 18.77
C SER A 456 53.02 -23.46 18.23
N THR A 457 52.82 -22.29 18.89
CA THR A 457 53.83 -21.40 19.60
C THR A 457 54.58 -20.20 18.96
N TRP A 458 54.89 -19.21 19.84
CA TRP A 458 55.88 -18.08 19.85
C TRP A 458 55.45 -16.66 19.39
N LEU A 459 55.92 -15.52 19.96
CA LEU A 459 56.18 -15.07 21.37
C LEU A 459 56.75 -13.60 21.47
N TRP A 460 56.64 -12.94 22.66
CA TRP A 460 57.34 -11.69 23.14
C TRP A 460 57.17 -10.36 22.31
N THR A 461 56.31 -9.38 22.66
CA THR A 461 56.39 -8.28 23.70
C THR A 461 57.37 -7.10 23.45
N LEU A 462 56.97 -5.85 23.81
CA LEU A 462 57.56 -5.02 24.91
C LEU A 462 57.16 -3.51 24.92
N SER A 463 56.75 -3.00 26.10
CA SER A 463 57.13 -1.66 26.68
C SER A 463 56.62 -0.33 26.06
N LEU A 464 56.45 0.80 26.80
CA LEU A 464 56.56 1.10 28.25
C LEU A 464 55.82 2.42 28.65
N ILE A 465 55.04 2.35 29.76
CA ILE A 465 54.66 3.37 30.78
C ILE A 465 54.89 4.88 30.53
N GLY A 466 53.85 5.68 30.80
CA GLY A 466 53.91 7.08 31.27
C GLY A 466 52.78 7.37 32.29
N LEU A 467 53.05 8.13 33.37
CA LEU A 467 52.16 8.24 34.56
C LEU A 467 51.93 9.69 35.05
N ALA A 468 50.79 9.88 35.74
CA ALA A 468 50.51 10.87 36.80
C ALA A 468 50.25 12.37 36.43
N THR A 469 49.45 13.19 37.15
CA THR A 469 48.30 12.99 38.09
C THR A 469 47.62 14.33 38.51
N VAL A 470 46.29 14.33 38.71
CA VAL A 470 45.51 14.96 39.84
C VAL A 470 45.21 16.50 39.93
N SER A 471 43.90 16.81 39.95
CA SER A 471 43.19 17.97 40.61
C SER A 471 43.29 19.38 39.98
N THR A 472 42.44 20.40 40.30
CA THR A 472 41.49 20.63 41.43
C THR A 472 40.14 21.29 40.99
N GLN A 473 39.31 21.80 41.92
CA GLN A 473 37.85 22.04 41.75
C GLN A 473 37.35 23.52 41.64
N ARG A 474 36.13 23.66 41.08
CA ARG A 474 34.96 24.47 41.54
C ARG A 474 34.81 25.99 41.25
N THR A 475 33.83 26.27 40.36
CA THR A 475 32.65 27.17 40.51
C THR A 475 32.77 28.62 41.03
N TRP A 476 32.19 29.56 40.27
CA TRP A 476 31.34 30.66 40.78
C TRP A 476 30.14 30.88 39.83
N ARG A 477 29.01 31.37 40.36
CA ARG A 477 27.77 31.69 39.61
C ARG A 477 27.52 33.20 39.57
N GLY A 478 27.07 33.70 38.42
CA GLY A 478 25.86 34.51 38.34
C GLY A 478 25.97 36.03 38.18
N LEU A 479 25.06 36.55 37.34
CA LEU A 479 24.62 37.95 37.18
C LEU A 479 25.64 38.96 36.60
N LEU A 480 25.24 40.02 35.88
CA LEU A 480 24.16 40.29 34.90
C LEU A 480 24.45 41.71 34.34
N LEU A 481 23.62 42.23 33.43
CA LEU A 481 23.56 43.63 32.98
C LEU A 481 24.74 44.15 32.12
N PHE A 482 24.69 43.88 30.82
CA PHE A 482 24.79 44.95 29.80
C PHE A 482 24.22 44.45 28.46
N GLY A 483 22.99 44.84 28.10
CA GLY A 483 22.30 44.29 26.93
C GLY A 483 20.90 44.83 26.61
N VAL A 484 20.52 46.00 27.13
CA VAL A 484 19.18 46.61 26.92
C VAL A 484 19.35 48.01 26.30
N ALA A 485 20.07 48.06 25.17
CA ALA A 485 20.40 49.32 24.47
C ALA A 485 20.48 49.18 22.93
N LEU A 486 19.89 48.11 22.36
CA LEU A 486 19.83 47.87 20.90
C LEU A 486 18.42 47.52 20.37
N LEU A 487 17.41 47.40 21.24
CA LEU A 487 16.00 47.14 20.86
C LEU A 487 15.23 48.44 20.61
N ALA A 488 15.80 49.38 19.85
CA ALA A 488 15.22 50.71 19.62
C ALA A 488 15.51 51.34 18.24
N PHE A 489 15.96 50.55 17.26
CA PHE A 489 15.96 50.93 15.83
C PHE A 489 15.82 49.67 14.98
N GLY A 490 14.57 49.27 14.73
CA GLY A 490 14.23 48.06 13.96
C GLY A 490 12.76 47.98 13.52
N SER A 491 12.01 49.08 13.60
CA SER A 491 10.62 49.17 13.12
C SER A 491 10.61 49.93 11.80
N ALA A 492 11.00 49.24 10.73
CA ALA A 492 10.98 49.75 9.37
C ALA A 492 10.04 48.86 8.53
N ASN A 493 8.83 49.35 8.30
CA ASN A 493 7.88 48.87 7.29
C ASN A 493 7.66 47.33 7.24
N ALA A 494 7.09 46.75 8.30
CA ALA A 494 6.16 45.66 8.06
C ALA A 494 4.94 46.28 7.35
N GLN A 495 4.72 45.95 6.08
CA GLN A 495 3.56 46.45 5.34
C GLN A 495 2.31 45.69 5.76
N ASP A 496 1.20 46.40 5.99
CA ASP A 496 -0.06 45.77 6.36
C ASP A 496 -0.50 44.75 5.29
N PRO A 497 -1.04 43.58 5.71
CA PRO A 497 -1.52 42.56 4.79
C PRO A 497 -2.63 43.11 3.87
N PRO A 498 -2.86 42.51 2.69
CA PRO A 498 -3.95 42.91 1.80
C PRO A 498 -5.29 42.92 2.54
N THR A 499 -6.10 43.96 2.35
CA THR A 499 -7.44 44.00 2.96
C THR A 499 -8.33 42.88 2.39
N PRO A 500 -9.31 42.36 3.16
CA PRO A 500 -10.36 41.49 2.64
C PRO A 500 -10.99 42.02 1.35
N TYR A 501 -11.36 41.11 0.44
CA TYR A 501 -12.02 41.41 -0.82
C TYR A 501 -13.36 40.67 -0.93
N GLY A 502 -14.37 41.33 -1.54
CA GLY A 502 -15.70 40.76 -1.75
C GLY A 502 -16.39 40.33 -0.45
N ALA A 503 -17.22 39.29 -0.54
CA ALA A 503 -17.58 38.49 0.61
C ALA A 503 -16.43 37.52 0.96
N THR A 504 -16.22 37.26 2.24
CA THR A 504 -15.19 36.34 2.75
C THR A 504 -15.83 35.21 3.57
N PRO A 505 -15.19 34.03 3.66
CA PRO A 505 -15.65 32.98 4.55
C PRO A 505 -15.68 33.45 6.00
N THR A 506 -16.66 32.96 6.75
CA THR A 506 -16.61 32.95 8.22
C THR A 506 -15.68 31.84 8.72
N ALA A 507 -15.25 31.89 9.98
CA ALA A 507 -14.32 30.88 10.53
C ALA A 507 -14.85 29.44 10.41
N ARG A 508 -16.17 29.22 10.50
CA ARG A 508 -16.77 27.89 10.27
C ARG A 508 -16.72 27.44 8.81
N GLN A 509 -16.73 28.38 7.86
CA GLN A 509 -16.64 28.08 6.42
C GLN A 509 -15.19 27.83 5.98
N LEU A 510 -14.20 28.42 6.66
CA LEU A 510 -12.79 28.01 6.53
C LEU A 510 -12.62 26.57 7.03
N ALA A 511 -13.02 26.29 8.28
CA ALA A 511 -13.01 24.96 8.89
C ALA A 511 -13.93 23.92 8.22
N TRP A 512 -14.68 24.34 7.20
CA TRP A 512 -15.50 23.51 6.31
C TRP A 512 -14.81 23.27 4.96
N HIS A 513 -14.17 24.28 4.34
CA HIS A 513 -13.29 24.05 3.19
C HIS A 513 -12.13 23.10 3.56
N GLU A 514 -11.56 23.26 4.75
CA GLU A 514 -10.57 22.34 5.38
C GLU A 514 -11.06 20.89 5.58
N GLN A 515 -12.33 20.57 5.26
CA GLN A 515 -12.81 19.18 5.31
C GLN A 515 -12.47 18.41 4.03
N GLU A 516 -12.48 19.07 2.88
CA GLU A 516 -12.31 18.55 1.50
C GLU A 516 -13.19 17.35 1.12
N TYR A 517 -13.07 16.22 1.82
CA TYR A 517 -13.72 14.94 1.57
C TYR A 517 -14.30 14.33 2.87
N TYR A 518 -15.58 13.97 2.87
CA TYR A 518 -16.29 13.44 4.05
C TYR A 518 -17.51 12.58 3.71
N ALA A 519 -18.00 11.83 4.72
CA ALA A 519 -19.05 10.84 4.55
C ALA A 519 -20.47 11.41 4.67
N PHE A 520 -21.37 10.91 3.83
CA PHE A 520 -22.80 10.85 4.11
C PHE A 520 -23.17 9.40 4.49
N LEU A 521 -24.18 9.23 5.33
CA LEU A 521 -24.67 7.92 5.80
C LEU A 521 -26.19 7.88 5.72
N HIS A 522 -26.72 7.42 4.59
CA HIS A 522 -28.13 7.05 4.46
C HIS A 522 -28.42 5.69 5.10
N PHE A 523 -29.07 5.72 6.26
CA PHE A 523 -29.49 4.55 7.01
C PHE A 523 -30.88 4.79 7.61
N GLY A 524 -31.74 3.76 7.63
CA GLY A 524 -33.12 3.92 8.10
C GLY A 524 -34.04 2.77 7.68
N PRO A 525 -35.38 2.95 7.72
CA PRO A 525 -36.34 1.93 7.30
C PRO A 525 -36.09 1.43 5.88
N ASN A 526 -35.72 2.36 4.99
CA ASN A 526 -35.35 2.18 3.59
C ASN A 526 -34.37 1.03 3.36
N THR A 527 -33.31 0.92 4.16
CA THR A 527 -32.32 -0.19 4.14
C THR A 527 -32.95 -1.57 4.34
N PHE A 528 -34.09 -1.65 5.03
CA PHE A 528 -34.80 -2.90 5.35
C PHE A 528 -36.01 -3.15 4.45
N THR A 529 -36.46 -2.13 3.71
CA THR A 529 -37.57 -2.23 2.75
C THR A 529 -37.12 -2.34 1.30
N ASP A 530 -35.82 -2.18 1.03
CA ASP A 530 -35.25 -2.17 -0.33
C ASP A 530 -35.84 -1.00 -1.15
N GLU A 531 -35.89 0.20 -0.54
CA GLU A 531 -36.48 1.41 -1.13
C GLU A 531 -35.61 2.66 -0.93
N GLU A 532 -35.18 3.31 -2.03
CA GLU A 532 -34.54 4.63 -1.99
C GLU A 532 -35.36 5.68 -1.24
N TRP A 533 -36.67 5.73 -1.47
CA TRP A 533 -37.64 6.59 -0.78
C TRP A 533 -38.73 5.70 -0.17
N GLY A 534 -39.04 5.85 1.13
CA GLY A 534 -39.87 4.93 1.91
C GLY A 534 -41.38 4.94 1.59
N TRP A 535 -41.73 4.62 0.35
CA TRP A 535 -43.10 4.54 -0.17
C TRP A 535 -43.92 3.42 0.48
N SER A 536 -43.27 2.37 0.98
CA SER A 536 -43.92 1.28 1.73
C SER A 536 -44.62 1.77 2.99
N GLN A 537 -44.11 2.84 3.63
CA GLN A 537 -44.62 3.37 4.90
C GLN A 537 -44.82 2.23 5.92
N SER A 538 -43.78 1.42 6.10
CA SER A 538 -43.76 0.24 6.97
C SER A 538 -43.70 0.63 8.46
N THR A 539 -44.13 -0.24 9.38
CA THR A 539 -44.06 0.04 10.84
C THR A 539 -42.61 0.09 11.35
N PRO A 540 -42.29 0.80 12.46
CA PRO A 540 -40.92 0.90 12.99
C PRO A 540 -40.21 -0.43 13.28
N ASP A 541 -40.96 -1.52 13.45
CA ASP A 541 -40.43 -2.90 13.52
C ASP A 541 -39.67 -3.37 12.27
N VAL A 542 -39.75 -2.65 11.16
CA VAL A 542 -38.96 -2.94 9.96
C VAL A 542 -37.47 -2.62 10.17
N PHE A 543 -37.16 -1.62 11.01
CA PHE A 543 -35.80 -1.29 11.39
C PHE A 543 -35.29 -2.32 12.42
N ASN A 544 -34.41 -3.23 11.98
CA ASN A 544 -33.94 -4.32 12.81
C ASN A 544 -32.50 -4.79 12.46
N PRO A 545 -31.47 -3.92 12.55
CA PRO A 545 -30.10 -4.30 12.27
C PRO A 545 -29.57 -5.33 13.28
N THR A 546 -29.00 -6.42 12.77
CA THR A 546 -28.59 -7.59 13.55
C THR A 546 -27.30 -7.37 14.35
N SER A 547 -26.39 -6.52 13.86
CA SER A 547 -25.10 -6.23 14.47
C SER A 547 -24.63 -4.79 14.22
N LEU A 548 -25.53 -3.81 14.41
CA LEU A 548 -25.24 -2.37 14.30
C LEU A 548 -23.96 -1.97 15.05
N ASP A 549 -22.98 -1.45 14.31
CA ASP A 549 -21.65 -1.10 14.79
C ASP A 549 -21.21 0.25 14.20
N THR A 550 -21.54 1.33 14.91
CA THR A 550 -21.18 2.71 14.50
C THR A 550 -19.69 3.01 14.68
N ASP A 551 -18.97 2.22 15.48
CA ASP A 551 -17.52 2.31 15.63
C ASP A 551 -16.83 1.73 14.38
N GLN A 552 -17.37 0.68 13.76
CA GLN A 552 -16.92 0.21 12.44
C GLN A 552 -17.10 1.31 11.39
N TRP A 553 -18.24 2.02 11.36
CA TRP A 553 -18.45 3.14 10.44
C TRP A 553 -17.37 4.22 10.65
N ALA A 554 -17.27 4.78 11.86
CA ALA A 554 -16.37 5.88 12.16
C ALA A 554 -14.89 5.51 11.96
N ARG A 555 -14.48 4.28 12.30
CA ARG A 555 -13.13 3.77 12.05
C ARG A 555 -12.82 3.69 10.55
N SER A 556 -13.66 3.02 9.76
CA SER A 556 -13.39 2.78 8.33
C SER A 556 -13.39 4.07 7.51
N LEU A 557 -14.33 4.98 7.77
CA LEU A 557 -14.36 6.30 7.14
C LEU A 557 -13.12 7.11 7.50
N LYS A 558 -12.66 7.03 8.77
CA LYS A 558 -11.44 7.70 9.21
C LYS A 558 -10.17 7.13 8.57
N GLN A 559 -10.11 5.81 8.35
CA GLN A 559 -9.01 5.16 7.63
C GLN A 559 -8.98 5.55 6.15
N ALA A 560 -10.13 5.72 5.50
CA ALA A 560 -10.25 6.28 4.13
C ALA A 560 -9.88 7.78 4.01
N GLY A 561 -9.43 8.41 5.10
CA GLY A 561 -9.02 9.81 5.16
C GLY A 561 -10.16 10.83 5.24
N MET A 562 -11.42 10.39 5.39
CA MET A 562 -12.54 11.32 5.56
C MET A 562 -12.42 12.14 6.85
N THR A 563 -12.94 13.36 6.82
CA THR A 563 -12.84 14.32 7.96
C THR A 563 -14.12 14.46 8.79
N ALA A 564 -15.26 14.04 8.25
CA ALA A 564 -16.57 14.11 8.90
C ALA A 564 -17.48 12.94 8.51
N MET A 565 -18.58 12.76 9.26
CA MET A 565 -19.71 11.91 8.88
C MET A 565 -21.05 12.58 9.18
N ILE A 566 -21.92 12.63 8.17
CA ILE A 566 -23.28 13.19 8.23
C ILE A 566 -24.28 12.04 8.26
N LEU A 567 -25.18 11.97 9.26
CA LEU A 567 -26.16 10.89 9.38
C LEU A 567 -27.58 11.35 9.00
N THR A 568 -28.34 10.52 8.29
CA THR A 568 -29.80 10.68 8.10
C THR A 568 -30.59 10.41 9.40
N ALA A 569 -30.60 11.39 10.31
CA ALA A 569 -31.34 11.31 11.56
C ALA A 569 -32.86 11.07 11.35
N LYS A 570 -33.41 11.57 10.24
CA LYS A 570 -34.72 11.21 9.68
C LYS A 570 -34.72 11.46 8.17
N HIS A 571 -34.88 10.42 7.35
CA HIS A 571 -35.01 10.53 5.90
C HIS A 571 -36.46 10.88 5.47
N HIS A 572 -36.74 10.99 4.16
CA HIS A 572 -38.06 11.34 3.61
C HIS A 572 -39.20 10.48 4.16
N ASP A 573 -38.96 9.20 4.47
CA ASP A 573 -39.96 8.25 4.96
C ASP A 573 -40.69 8.75 6.23
N GLY A 574 -39.98 9.51 7.08
CA GLY A 574 -40.49 10.18 8.28
C GLY A 574 -40.13 9.52 9.62
N MET A 575 -39.42 8.40 9.67
CA MET A 575 -39.05 7.74 10.94
C MET A 575 -37.80 8.38 11.56
N ALA A 576 -37.93 8.88 12.79
CA ALA A 576 -36.80 9.41 13.55
C ALA A 576 -35.89 8.29 14.09
N LEU A 577 -34.57 8.40 13.86
CA LEU A 577 -33.53 7.50 14.40
C LEU A 577 -33.07 7.83 15.84
N TRP A 578 -33.74 8.77 16.49
CA TRP A 578 -33.60 9.07 17.92
C TRP A 578 -34.95 8.96 18.63
N ASP A 579 -34.96 8.85 19.96
CA ASP A 579 -36.20 8.70 20.75
C ASP A 579 -36.96 10.03 20.95
N THR A 580 -37.29 10.69 19.84
CA THR A 580 -38.03 11.96 19.79
C THR A 580 -39.37 11.89 20.55
N THR A 581 -39.79 13.00 21.13
CA THR A 581 -41.10 13.11 21.81
C THR A 581 -42.25 13.56 20.89
N THR A 582 -41.97 13.80 19.60
CA THR A 582 -42.87 14.49 18.67
C THR A 582 -43.75 13.59 17.79
N THR A 583 -43.41 12.30 17.67
CA THR A 583 -44.00 11.34 16.71
C THR A 583 -44.03 9.94 17.32
N GLU A 584 -45.04 9.13 17.03
CA GLU A 584 -45.01 7.70 17.38
C GLU A 584 -44.21 6.90 16.34
N TYR A 585 -44.00 7.45 15.14
CA TYR A 585 -43.12 6.89 14.11
C TYR A 585 -41.65 7.27 14.36
N ARG A 586 -41.00 6.47 15.20
CA ARG A 586 -39.63 6.66 15.71
C ARG A 586 -39.01 5.32 16.13
N ILE A 587 -37.68 5.27 16.15
CA ILE A 587 -36.89 4.08 16.49
C ILE A 587 -37.23 3.49 17.87
N GLY A 588 -37.54 4.32 18.88
CA GLY A 588 -37.83 3.90 20.24
C GLY A 588 -39.07 3.00 20.37
N ASN A 589 -39.99 3.05 19.39
CA ASN A 589 -41.18 2.20 19.35
C ASN A 589 -40.96 0.88 18.58
N SER A 590 -39.75 0.60 18.08
CA SER A 590 -39.40 -0.68 17.44
C SER A 590 -39.16 -1.82 18.43
N THR A 591 -39.42 -3.05 18.00
CA THR A 591 -39.00 -4.28 18.71
C THR A 591 -37.48 -4.40 18.83
N TRP A 592 -36.70 -3.84 17.89
CA TRP A 592 -35.24 -3.72 17.98
C TRP A 592 -34.81 -2.87 19.18
N ALA A 593 -35.31 -1.63 19.28
CA ALA A 593 -35.01 -0.73 20.38
C ALA A 593 -35.52 -1.30 21.72
N THR A 594 -36.71 -1.92 21.71
CA THR A 594 -37.25 -2.63 22.88
C THR A 594 -36.30 -3.74 23.34
N THR A 595 -35.72 -4.52 22.41
CA THR A 595 -34.79 -5.61 22.73
C THR A 595 -33.47 -5.07 23.30
N ARG A 596 -32.90 -4.03 22.70
CA ARG A 596 -31.67 -3.37 23.18
C ARG A 596 -31.86 -2.69 24.54
N THR A 597 -32.98 -2.01 24.76
CA THR A 597 -33.34 -1.43 26.06
C THR A 597 -33.41 -2.49 27.16
N ASN A 598 -34.01 -3.65 26.87
CA ASN A 598 -34.05 -4.78 27.81
C ASN A 598 -32.66 -5.40 28.10
N ALA A 599 -31.70 -5.23 27.19
CA ALA A 599 -30.30 -5.61 27.39
C ALA A 599 -29.45 -4.52 28.08
N GLY A 600 -30.01 -3.31 28.29
CA GLY A 600 -29.29 -2.16 28.84
C GLY A 600 -28.36 -1.46 27.84
N LEU A 601 -28.64 -1.60 26.53
CA LEU A 601 -27.87 -0.99 25.44
C LEU A 601 -28.56 0.27 24.91
N GLU A 602 -27.76 1.20 24.39
CA GLU A 602 -28.25 2.42 23.71
C GLU A 602 -29.08 2.08 22.46
N THR A 603 -30.07 2.92 22.17
CA THR A 603 -31.05 2.77 21.07
C THR A 603 -31.15 4.00 20.18
N ASP A 604 -30.62 5.14 20.62
CA ASP A 604 -30.52 6.37 19.85
C ASP A 604 -29.33 6.28 18.88
N VAL A 605 -29.60 6.02 17.59
CA VAL A 605 -28.56 5.81 16.58
C VAL A 605 -27.83 7.12 16.24
N VAL A 606 -28.50 8.27 16.42
CA VAL A 606 -27.86 9.59 16.28
C VAL A 606 -26.83 9.78 17.39
N ARG A 607 -27.16 9.42 18.64
CA ARG A 607 -26.19 9.44 19.75
C ARG A 607 -25.04 8.45 19.53
N MET A 608 -25.33 7.21 19.12
CA MET A 608 -24.30 6.21 18.84
C MET A 608 -23.30 6.69 17.78
N ALA A 609 -23.80 7.19 16.64
CA ALA A 609 -22.96 7.71 15.57
C ALA A 609 -22.13 8.94 16.00
N ALA A 610 -22.70 9.83 16.82
CA ALA A 610 -21.98 10.98 17.37
C ALA A 610 -20.89 10.59 18.39
N GLU A 611 -21.13 9.54 19.20
CA GLU A 611 -20.12 8.97 20.11
C GLU A 611 -18.95 8.35 19.34
N SER A 612 -19.25 7.54 18.33
CA SER A 612 -18.24 6.95 17.44
C SER A 612 -17.44 8.02 16.68
N ALA A 613 -18.10 9.03 16.10
CA ALA A 613 -17.42 10.14 15.43
C ALA A 613 -16.44 10.87 16.37
N LYS A 614 -16.88 11.22 17.58
CA LYS A 614 -16.04 11.84 18.63
C LYS A 614 -14.88 10.93 19.07
N ALA A 615 -15.09 9.61 19.11
CA ALA A 615 -14.07 8.63 19.51
C ALA A 615 -12.95 8.49 18.46
N TYR A 616 -13.30 8.48 17.17
CA TYR A 616 -12.34 8.34 16.06
C TYR A 616 -11.84 9.67 15.48
N GLY A 617 -12.22 10.80 16.06
CA GLY A 617 -11.74 12.13 15.64
C GLY A 617 -12.34 12.62 14.32
N LEU A 618 -13.56 12.18 13.99
CA LEU A 618 -14.37 12.72 12.90
C LEU A 618 -15.26 13.87 13.42
N LYS A 619 -15.50 14.86 12.57
CA LYS A 619 -16.59 15.83 12.75
C LYS A 619 -17.95 15.12 12.53
N PHE A 620 -19.02 15.54 13.21
CA PHE A 620 -20.35 14.92 13.10
C PHE A 620 -21.41 15.93 12.64
N GLY A 621 -22.30 15.51 11.76
CA GLY A 621 -23.45 16.32 11.31
C GLY A 621 -24.72 15.50 11.12
N VAL A 622 -25.85 16.18 10.93
CA VAL A 622 -27.16 15.54 10.78
C VAL A 622 -27.96 16.09 9.60
N TYR A 623 -28.57 15.17 8.86
CA TYR A 623 -29.64 15.43 7.91
C TYR A 623 -31.00 15.26 8.62
N LEU A 624 -31.91 16.21 8.42
CA LEU A 624 -33.28 16.17 8.95
C LEU A 624 -34.27 16.55 7.83
N SER A 625 -34.94 15.56 7.24
CA SER A 625 -35.74 15.80 6.03
C SER A 625 -36.88 16.82 6.25
N PRO A 626 -36.92 17.94 5.49
CA PRO A 626 -38.01 18.90 5.53
C PRO A 626 -39.30 18.32 4.91
N TRP A 627 -39.20 17.54 3.84
CA TRP A 627 -40.31 16.72 3.35
C TRP A 627 -40.42 15.44 4.19
N ASP A 628 -41.55 15.27 4.85
CA ASP A 628 -41.83 14.14 5.72
C ASP A 628 -43.04 13.40 5.15
N MET A 629 -42.76 12.30 4.45
CA MET A 629 -43.75 11.45 3.82
C MET A 629 -44.74 10.93 4.84
N HIS A 630 -44.31 10.62 6.07
CA HIS A 630 -45.18 10.16 7.17
C HIS A 630 -46.25 11.19 7.57
N ARG A 631 -45.99 12.50 7.42
CA ARG A 631 -46.98 13.58 7.64
C ARG A 631 -47.73 14.04 6.39
N ASP A 632 -47.34 13.59 5.20
CA ASP A 632 -47.88 14.05 3.92
C ASP A 632 -49.24 13.40 3.56
N PRO A 633 -50.36 14.17 3.51
CA PRO A 633 -51.67 13.65 3.14
C PRO A 633 -51.81 13.21 1.67
N SER A 634 -50.80 13.44 0.83
CA SER A 634 -50.74 12.91 -0.53
C SER A 634 -50.10 11.51 -0.62
N VAL A 635 -49.43 11.05 0.44
CA VAL A 635 -48.78 9.73 0.50
C VAL A 635 -49.72 8.66 1.09
N SER A 636 -49.66 7.44 0.56
CA SER A 636 -50.53 6.33 0.95
C SER A 636 -49.92 5.46 2.07
N LYS A 637 -50.44 5.57 3.31
CA LYS A 637 -49.98 4.76 4.47
C LYS A 637 -50.78 3.46 4.66
N ALA A 638 -51.01 2.71 3.60
CA ALA A 638 -51.85 1.51 3.63
C ALA A 638 -51.42 0.47 4.69
N ASN A 639 -50.12 0.41 4.99
CA ASN A 639 -49.54 -0.51 5.97
C ASN A 639 -49.63 -0.03 7.43
N LEU A 640 -49.90 1.27 7.68
CA LEU A 640 -50.03 1.83 9.03
C LEU A 640 -51.49 1.91 9.53
N VAL A 641 -52.49 1.77 8.65
CA VAL A 641 -53.91 1.98 8.98
C VAL A 641 -54.37 1.14 10.18
N GLY A 642 -54.84 1.82 11.24
CA GLY A 642 -55.29 1.19 12.48
C GLY A 642 -54.19 0.71 13.42
N THR A 643 -52.91 0.97 13.12
CA THR A 643 -51.79 0.82 14.07
C THR A 643 -51.66 2.09 14.95
N PRO A 644 -50.84 2.10 16.01
CA PRO A 644 -50.51 3.33 16.74
C PRO A 644 -49.85 4.42 15.87
N TYR A 645 -49.28 4.01 14.73
CA TYR A 645 -48.58 4.87 13.77
C TYR A 645 -49.54 5.45 12.70
N ASP A 646 -50.86 5.23 12.80
CA ASP A 646 -51.88 5.86 11.94
C ASP A 646 -52.10 7.34 12.34
N GLU A 647 -51.03 8.14 12.21
CA GLU A 647 -50.92 9.47 12.80
C GLU A 647 -51.53 10.60 11.96
N PRO A 648 -51.84 11.77 12.58
CA PRO A 648 -52.35 12.94 11.86
C PRO A 648 -51.41 13.40 10.72
N GLN A 649 -52.00 13.51 9.54
CA GLN A 649 -51.35 13.99 8.32
C GLN A 649 -51.37 15.53 8.29
N ASN A 650 -50.41 16.14 8.98
CA ASN A 650 -50.36 17.57 9.27
C ASN A 650 -49.43 18.38 8.35
N PHE A 651 -48.83 17.79 7.31
CA PHE A 651 -48.06 18.53 6.30
C PHE A 651 -48.98 19.35 5.38
N GLY A 652 -48.51 20.52 4.94
CA GLY A 652 -49.13 21.36 3.90
C GLY A 652 -49.94 22.56 4.39
N ASP A 653 -49.71 23.72 3.76
CA ASP A 653 -50.28 25.02 4.15
C ASP A 653 -51.82 25.03 4.15
N ALA A 654 -52.43 24.31 3.21
CA ALA A 654 -53.88 24.25 3.03
C ALA A 654 -54.63 23.59 4.20
N ASN A 655 -53.93 22.81 5.03
CA ASN A 655 -54.52 22.00 6.09
C ASN A 655 -54.60 22.74 7.44
N GLY A 656 -54.03 23.95 7.55
CA GLY A 656 -53.80 24.60 8.85
C GLY A 656 -52.66 23.94 9.63
N SER A 657 -51.67 23.41 8.89
CA SER A 657 -50.47 22.70 9.34
C SER A 657 -49.76 23.36 10.53
N ASP A 658 -49.45 22.54 11.53
CA ASP A 658 -48.47 22.80 12.59
C ASP A 658 -47.10 22.12 12.31
N TYR A 659 -46.86 21.69 11.07
CA TYR A 659 -45.62 21.00 10.68
C TYR A 659 -44.36 21.87 10.95
N ASN A 660 -44.46 23.19 10.82
CA ASN A 660 -43.36 24.11 11.18
C ASN A 660 -43.04 24.11 12.69
N ASP A 661 -44.01 23.83 13.57
CA ASP A 661 -43.78 23.65 15.00
C ASP A 661 -43.20 22.26 15.31
N TYR A 662 -43.70 21.21 14.63
CA TYR A 662 -43.20 19.83 14.72
C TYR A 662 -41.73 19.72 14.27
N TYR A 663 -41.39 20.24 13.09
CA TYR A 663 -40.02 20.24 12.57
C TYR A 663 -39.10 21.08 13.45
N ALA A 664 -39.55 22.26 13.90
CA ALA A 664 -38.76 23.08 14.84
C ALA A 664 -38.52 22.36 16.19
N ALA A 665 -39.45 21.53 16.66
CA ALA A 665 -39.26 20.72 17.86
C ALA A 665 -38.22 19.60 17.63
N GLN A 666 -38.34 18.83 16.54
CA GLN A 666 -37.36 17.80 16.16
C GLN A 666 -35.95 18.38 15.97
N LEU A 667 -35.85 19.51 15.26
CA LEU A 667 -34.60 20.24 15.07
C LEU A 667 -34.02 20.71 16.41
N THR A 668 -34.85 21.20 17.34
CA THR A 668 -34.41 21.61 18.68
C THR A 668 -33.89 20.42 19.49
N GLU A 669 -34.56 19.26 19.45
CA GLU A 669 -34.07 18.03 20.09
C GLU A 669 -32.69 17.64 19.56
N LEU A 670 -32.49 17.62 18.24
CA LEU A 670 -31.20 17.28 17.62
C LEU A 670 -30.08 18.28 17.97
N VAL A 671 -30.29 19.59 17.77
CA VAL A 671 -29.22 20.59 18.01
C VAL A 671 -28.89 20.81 19.49
N THR A 672 -29.67 20.23 20.41
CA THR A 672 -29.43 20.26 21.87
C THR A 672 -29.14 18.88 22.47
N MET A 673 -29.02 17.84 21.64
CA MET A 673 -28.74 16.47 22.09
C MET A 673 -27.39 16.36 22.80
N THR A 674 -27.32 15.49 23.81
CA THR A 674 -26.09 15.16 24.54
C THR A 674 -25.68 13.71 24.30
N LEU A 675 -24.39 13.48 24.39
CA LEU A 675 -23.75 12.17 24.48
C LEU A 675 -24.03 11.55 25.87
N SER A 676 -23.73 10.27 26.06
CA SER A 676 -23.94 9.52 27.32
C SER A 676 -23.13 10.04 28.50
N ASP A 677 -22.01 10.72 28.25
CA ASP A 677 -21.22 11.45 29.26
C ASP A 677 -21.88 12.76 29.74
N GLY A 678 -22.98 13.18 29.10
CA GLY A 678 -23.71 14.42 29.38
C GLY A 678 -23.11 15.69 28.75
N SER A 679 -22.05 15.56 27.93
CA SER A 679 -21.56 16.66 27.09
C SER A 679 -22.45 16.84 25.85
N PRO A 680 -22.59 18.07 25.31
CA PRO A 680 -23.37 18.29 24.09
C PRO A 680 -22.72 17.59 22.89
N ILE A 681 -23.54 17.17 21.94
CA ILE A 681 -23.05 16.85 20.59
C ILE A 681 -22.64 18.17 19.93
N GLU A 682 -21.43 18.25 19.42
CA GLU A 682 -20.97 19.39 18.61
C GLU A 682 -21.23 19.06 17.14
N LEU A 683 -22.16 19.79 16.51
CA LEU A 683 -22.47 19.59 15.09
C LEU A 683 -21.56 20.46 14.21
N SER A 684 -20.83 19.83 13.30
CA SER A 684 -20.11 20.53 12.23
C SER A 684 -21.06 21.00 11.13
N GLU A 685 -22.16 20.29 10.91
CA GLU A 685 -23.11 20.59 9.84
C GLU A 685 -24.55 20.13 10.14
N VAL A 686 -25.51 20.88 9.58
CA VAL A 686 -26.92 20.50 9.48
C VAL A 686 -27.37 20.61 8.02
N TRP A 687 -27.77 19.48 7.44
CA TRP A 687 -28.11 19.34 6.03
C TRP A 687 -29.61 19.59 5.81
N LEU A 688 -29.95 20.65 5.06
CA LEU A 688 -31.34 21.10 4.88
C LEU A 688 -31.79 20.95 3.40
N ASP A 689 -32.35 19.77 3.14
CA ASP A 689 -32.76 19.29 1.83
C ASP A 689 -33.78 20.20 1.10
N GLY A 690 -33.70 20.23 -0.23
CA GLY A 690 -34.61 20.93 -1.14
C GLY A 690 -35.54 20.01 -1.96
N ALA A 691 -35.43 18.70 -1.83
CA ALA A 691 -36.20 17.69 -2.53
C ALA A 691 -37.63 17.52 -1.96
N SER A 692 -38.56 17.17 -2.84
CA SER A 692 -39.88 16.65 -2.48
C SER A 692 -40.57 16.03 -3.69
N GLY A 693 -41.03 14.79 -3.57
CA GLY A 693 -41.91 14.15 -4.56
C GLY A 693 -43.39 14.58 -4.44
N SER A 694 -43.71 15.53 -3.56
CA SER A 694 -45.08 15.83 -3.16
C SER A 694 -45.87 16.69 -4.15
N THR A 695 -47.19 16.55 -4.09
CA THR A 695 -48.13 17.55 -4.62
C THR A 695 -48.69 18.48 -3.54
N THR A 696 -48.40 18.20 -2.27
CA THR A 696 -48.74 19.02 -1.11
C THR A 696 -47.73 20.17 -0.97
N VAL A 697 -48.19 21.41 -1.07
CA VAL A 697 -47.35 22.60 -0.85
C VAL A 697 -47.25 22.90 0.65
N GLN A 698 -46.03 22.86 1.17
CA GLN A 698 -45.66 23.31 2.52
C GLN A 698 -44.70 24.50 2.41
N THR A 699 -45.05 25.63 3.03
CA THR A 699 -44.15 26.76 3.24
C THR A 699 -43.41 26.54 4.56
N PHE A 700 -42.08 26.41 4.49
CA PHE A 700 -41.23 26.16 5.65
C PHE A 700 -40.75 27.47 6.30
N ASP A 701 -40.68 27.50 7.64
CA ASP A 701 -40.16 28.64 8.41
C ASP A 701 -38.63 28.61 8.54
N TRP A 702 -37.94 28.79 7.40
CA TRP A 702 -36.47 28.73 7.33
C TRP A 702 -35.77 29.74 8.22
N SER A 703 -36.36 30.90 8.50
CA SER A 703 -35.79 31.86 9.45
C SER A 703 -35.69 31.23 10.84
N ARG A 704 -36.81 30.70 11.34
CA ARG A 704 -36.87 30.04 12.64
C ARG A 704 -35.95 28.83 12.72
N TYR A 705 -35.83 28.03 11.66
CA TYR A 705 -34.96 26.87 11.65
C TYR A 705 -33.48 27.27 11.75
N ARG A 706 -33.06 28.26 10.96
CA ARG A 706 -31.69 28.79 11.02
C ARG A 706 -31.40 29.52 12.33
N ASP A 707 -32.38 30.20 12.92
CA ASP A 707 -32.28 30.83 14.24
C ASP A 707 -32.08 29.76 15.35
N ILE A 708 -32.80 28.63 15.30
CA ILE A 708 -32.63 27.49 16.23
C ILE A 708 -31.21 26.90 16.11
N ILE A 709 -30.76 26.60 14.88
CA ILE A 709 -29.41 26.05 14.65
C ILE A 709 -28.35 27.05 15.13
N ARG A 710 -28.47 28.34 14.78
CA ARG A 710 -27.49 29.37 15.20
C ARG A 710 -27.50 29.67 16.69
N GLN A 711 -28.62 29.48 17.39
CA GLN A 711 -28.71 29.64 18.84
C GLN A 711 -27.96 28.54 19.61
N HIS A 712 -27.99 27.31 19.12
CA HIS A 712 -27.48 26.14 19.84
C HIS A 712 -26.16 25.58 19.28
N GLN A 713 -25.98 25.63 17.96
CA GLN A 713 -24.81 25.14 17.23
C GLN A 713 -24.24 26.29 16.36
N PRO A 714 -23.64 27.33 16.99
CA PRO A 714 -23.17 28.52 16.29
C PRO A 714 -21.99 28.26 15.33
N ASN A 715 -21.37 27.07 15.42
CA ASN A 715 -20.29 26.63 14.55
C ASN A 715 -20.74 25.71 13.40
N ALA A 716 -21.92 25.09 13.48
CA ALA A 716 -22.41 24.21 12.41
C ALA A 716 -22.59 24.98 11.09
N VAL A 717 -22.16 24.43 9.96
CA VAL A 717 -22.58 24.88 8.63
C VAL A 717 -24.06 24.53 8.44
N MET A 718 -24.81 25.43 7.78
CA MET A 718 -26.17 25.14 7.32
C MET A 718 -26.12 25.03 5.80
N TRP A 719 -26.17 23.80 5.33
CA TRP A 719 -26.11 23.42 3.93
C TRP A 719 -27.50 23.48 3.28
N GLY A 720 -27.50 23.74 1.97
CA GLY A 720 -28.55 23.19 1.09
C GLY A 720 -29.25 24.17 0.20
N HIS A 721 -30.54 23.90 -0.04
CA HIS A 721 -31.36 24.73 -0.90
C HIS A 721 -31.95 25.95 -0.15
N GLN A 722 -31.99 25.91 1.19
CA GLN A 722 -32.41 27.04 2.05
C GLN A 722 -31.41 27.32 3.19
N GLY A 723 -30.22 26.74 3.09
CA GLY A 723 -29.05 27.05 3.92
C GLY A 723 -28.50 28.45 3.66
N VAL A 724 -27.45 28.82 4.39
CA VAL A 724 -26.80 30.13 4.26
C VAL A 724 -25.27 30.09 4.38
N ASP A 725 -24.69 28.95 4.78
CA ASP A 725 -23.24 28.80 4.92
C ASP A 725 -22.64 27.94 3.79
N ALA A 726 -23.38 27.00 3.20
CA ALA A 726 -22.99 26.22 2.01
C ALA A 726 -24.20 26.03 1.06
N ARG A 727 -23.94 25.67 -0.20
CA ARG A 727 -24.97 25.37 -1.22
C ARG A 727 -24.71 24.01 -1.87
N TRP A 728 -25.80 23.37 -2.32
CA TRP A 728 -25.75 22.29 -3.29
C TRP A 728 -25.00 22.71 -4.57
N VAL A 729 -24.19 21.83 -5.17
CA VAL A 729 -23.53 22.09 -6.46
C VAL A 729 -24.52 22.08 -7.64
N GLY A 730 -25.65 21.36 -7.55
CA GLY A 730 -26.66 21.29 -8.61
C GLY A 730 -26.78 19.95 -9.34
N ASN A 731 -26.05 18.93 -8.91
CA ASN A 731 -26.15 17.53 -9.32
C ASN A 731 -25.77 16.62 -8.14
N GLU A 732 -26.14 15.34 -8.22
CA GLU A 732 -25.90 14.30 -7.20
C GLU A 732 -24.82 13.29 -7.68
N GLU A 733 -23.96 13.71 -8.62
CA GLU A 733 -22.99 12.87 -9.33
C GLU A 733 -21.53 13.20 -8.94
N GLY A 734 -21.32 14.01 -7.89
CA GLY A 734 -19.98 14.43 -7.49
C GLY A 734 -19.25 15.24 -8.57
N TYR A 735 -19.90 16.23 -9.18
CA TYR A 735 -19.31 17.03 -10.26
C TYR A 735 -19.42 18.55 -10.06
N SER A 736 -18.30 19.27 -10.20
CA SER A 736 -18.29 20.72 -10.44
C SER A 736 -17.71 21.04 -11.83
N PRO A 737 -18.25 22.04 -12.55
CA PRO A 737 -17.60 22.58 -13.74
C PRO A 737 -16.25 23.23 -13.40
N THR A 738 -15.44 23.47 -14.43
CA THR A 738 -14.09 24.05 -14.29
C THR A 738 -14.06 25.46 -13.71
N THR A 739 -15.17 26.21 -13.71
CA THR A 739 -15.31 27.51 -13.03
C THR A 739 -16.24 27.37 -11.83
N ASN A 740 -15.77 27.67 -10.62
CA ASN A 740 -16.60 27.74 -9.40
C ASN A 740 -16.24 28.95 -8.53
N TRP A 741 -17.24 29.75 -8.21
CA TRP A 741 -17.16 30.89 -7.31
C TRP A 741 -17.83 30.58 -5.96
N HIS A 742 -17.16 30.92 -4.86
CA HIS A 742 -17.68 30.71 -3.50
C HIS A 742 -18.69 31.76 -3.04
N THR A 743 -19.16 32.60 -3.97
CA THR A 743 -20.08 33.70 -3.68
C THR A 743 -21.35 33.65 -4.52
N ILE A 744 -22.44 34.18 -3.97
CA ILE A 744 -23.78 34.24 -4.58
C ILE A 744 -24.44 35.61 -4.33
N ASP A 745 -25.42 36.01 -5.15
CA ASP A 745 -25.93 37.40 -5.22
C ASP A 745 -27.10 37.73 -4.26
N ARG A 746 -27.58 36.75 -3.50
CA ARG A 746 -28.70 36.87 -2.54
C ARG A 746 -28.76 35.66 -1.61
N THR A 747 -29.38 35.84 -0.44
CA THR A 747 -29.76 34.72 0.43
C THR A 747 -30.74 33.79 -0.28
N GLN A 748 -30.78 32.53 0.16
CA GLN A 748 -31.55 31.49 -0.52
C GLN A 748 -33.07 31.65 -0.35
N ASP A 749 -33.55 32.59 0.48
CA ASP A 749 -34.97 32.96 0.64
C ASP A 749 -35.62 33.57 -0.62
N GLY A 750 -34.84 33.80 -1.68
CA GLY A 750 -35.33 34.20 -3.00
C GLY A 750 -35.85 33.03 -3.85
N ALA A 751 -36.16 33.30 -5.12
CA ALA A 751 -36.46 32.23 -6.08
C ALA A 751 -35.23 31.30 -6.29
N ARG A 752 -35.44 30.02 -6.60
CA ARG A 752 -34.34 29.06 -6.86
C ARG A 752 -33.35 29.62 -7.90
N TYR A 753 -32.06 29.38 -7.68
CA TYR A 753 -31.03 29.54 -8.72
C TYR A 753 -31.22 28.48 -9.82
N SER A 754 -30.68 28.68 -11.03
CA SER A 754 -30.53 27.58 -12.00
C SER A 754 -29.39 26.65 -11.57
N GLY A 755 -29.40 25.39 -12.04
CA GLY A 755 -28.29 24.43 -11.83
C GLY A 755 -26.93 25.07 -12.12
N SER A 756 -26.77 25.65 -13.31
CA SER A 756 -25.56 26.38 -13.71
C SER A 756 -25.11 27.53 -12.77
N GLN A 757 -26.01 28.15 -12.00
CA GLN A 757 -25.66 29.16 -11.00
C GLN A 757 -25.28 28.55 -9.65
N LEU A 758 -25.75 27.35 -9.33
CA LEU A 758 -25.26 26.54 -8.21
C LEU A 758 -23.88 25.95 -8.56
N GLU A 759 -23.76 25.38 -9.75
CA GLU A 759 -22.56 24.73 -10.29
C GLU A 759 -21.39 25.71 -10.37
N THR A 760 -21.61 26.91 -10.93
CA THR A 760 -20.54 27.90 -11.14
C THR A 760 -20.47 29.00 -10.08
N GLY A 761 -21.50 29.17 -9.25
CA GLY A 761 -21.62 30.32 -8.35
C GLY A 761 -21.79 31.64 -9.11
N ILE A 762 -21.56 32.77 -8.43
CA ILE A 762 -21.61 34.11 -9.02
C ILE A 762 -20.36 34.89 -8.64
N ARG A 763 -19.50 35.19 -9.62
CA ARG A 763 -18.30 36.02 -9.44
C ARG A 763 -18.67 37.38 -8.81
N ASN A 764 -18.08 37.68 -7.66
CA ASN A 764 -18.36 38.87 -6.84
C ASN A 764 -19.81 38.94 -6.32
N GLY A 765 -20.36 37.81 -5.86
CA GLY A 765 -21.59 37.78 -5.09
C GLY A 765 -21.45 38.42 -3.70
N ASP A 766 -22.57 38.92 -3.16
CA ASP A 766 -22.63 39.61 -1.85
C ASP A 766 -22.49 38.66 -0.64
N TYR A 767 -22.64 37.34 -0.83
CA TYR A 767 -22.65 36.32 0.22
C TYR A 767 -21.64 35.21 -0.06
N TRP A 768 -20.83 34.82 0.93
CA TRP A 768 -19.99 33.62 0.84
C TRP A 768 -20.83 32.38 1.15
N THR A 769 -20.99 31.50 0.15
CA THR A 769 -21.79 30.28 0.20
C THR A 769 -21.21 29.30 -0.82
N PRO A 770 -20.09 28.62 -0.50
CA PRO A 770 -19.39 27.68 -1.38
C PRO A 770 -20.27 26.49 -1.73
N ALA A 771 -19.96 25.85 -2.87
CA ALA A 771 -20.60 24.61 -3.28
C ALA A 771 -20.01 23.40 -2.56
N GLU A 772 -20.89 22.46 -2.23
CA GLU A 772 -20.60 21.06 -1.95
C GLU A 772 -21.15 20.22 -3.09
N ALA A 773 -20.37 19.22 -3.51
CA ALA A 773 -20.81 18.16 -4.41
C ALA A 773 -21.10 16.91 -3.59
N ASP A 774 -22.37 16.64 -3.42
CA ASP A 774 -22.94 15.42 -2.90
C ASP A 774 -22.93 14.31 -3.96
N ALA A 775 -22.62 13.08 -3.55
CA ALA A 775 -22.40 11.94 -4.42
C ALA A 775 -22.69 10.62 -3.70
N ARG A 776 -22.92 9.55 -4.48
CA ARG A 776 -23.16 8.19 -3.99
C ARG A 776 -22.00 7.28 -4.33
N LEU A 777 -21.47 6.52 -3.36
CA LEU A 777 -20.49 5.45 -3.64
C LEU A 777 -21.12 4.32 -4.48
N ARG A 778 -22.38 3.99 -4.18
CA ARG A 778 -23.24 3.04 -4.91
C ARG A 778 -24.14 3.79 -5.90
N ASP A 779 -25.15 3.15 -6.49
CA ASP A 779 -26.03 3.81 -7.47
C ASP A 779 -27.27 4.44 -6.82
N GLY A 780 -27.80 3.82 -5.75
CA GLY A 780 -28.71 4.44 -4.79
C GLY A 780 -28.00 5.26 -3.72
N TRP A 781 -28.79 5.98 -2.93
CA TRP A 781 -28.38 6.55 -1.65
C TRP A 781 -28.43 5.51 -0.53
N PHE A 782 -29.42 4.61 -0.50
CA PHE A 782 -29.49 3.52 0.47
C PHE A 782 -28.75 2.28 -0.01
N TYR A 783 -28.38 1.40 0.93
CA TYR A 783 -27.74 0.14 0.60
C TYR A 783 -28.72 -0.81 -0.10
N HIS A 784 -28.38 -1.20 -1.32
CA HIS A 784 -29.00 -2.26 -2.09
C HIS A 784 -27.98 -3.40 -2.33
N GLU A 785 -28.42 -4.65 -2.15
CA GLU A 785 -27.58 -5.87 -2.19
C GLU A 785 -27.09 -6.20 -3.62
N ASP A 786 -27.82 -5.80 -4.66
CA ASP A 786 -27.44 -6.00 -6.07
C ASP A 786 -26.61 -4.86 -6.68
N GLU A 787 -26.31 -3.82 -5.89
CA GLU A 787 -25.40 -2.74 -6.27
C GLU A 787 -23.94 -3.01 -5.86
N SER A 788 -23.01 -2.31 -6.53
CA SER A 788 -21.57 -2.35 -6.24
C SER A 788 -21.01 -0.94 -6.04
N PRO A 789 -19.94 -0.76 -5.25
CA PRO A 789 -19.29 0.54 -5.13
C PRO A 789 -18.55 0.90 -6.43
N LYS A 790 -18.62 2.20 -6.80
CA LYS A 790 -17.90 2.79 -7.95
C LYS A 790 -16.40 2.46 -7.92
N SER A 791 -15.76 2.36 -9.08
CA SER A 791 -14.34 2.01 -9.17
C SER A 791 -13.42 3.12 -8.64
N THR A 792 -12.21 2.75 -8.25
CA THR A 792 -11.19 3.68 -7.73
C THR A 792 -10.88 4.81 -8.73
N ALA A 793 -10.82 4.50 -10.02
CA ALA A 793 -10.69 5.49 -11.09
C ALA A 793 -11.87 6.47 -11.14
N ALA A 794 -13.11 6.02 -10.96
CA ALA A 794 -14.29 6.88 -10.92
C ALA A 794 -14.31 7.78 -9.67
N LEU A 795 -13.84 7.29 -8.52
CA LEU A 795 -13.69 8.11 -7.30
C LEU A 795 -12.56 9.14 -7.44
N MET A 796 -11.45 8.79 -8.10
CA MET A 796 -10.39 9.75 -8.44
C MET A 796 -10.87 10.81 -9.43
N GLU A 797 -11.61 10.45 -10.48
CA GLU A 797 -12.24 11.42 -11.37
C GLU A 797 -13.19 12.34 -10.59
N MET A 798 -14.03 11.79 -9.71
CA MET A 798 -14.96 12.54 -8.87
C MET A 798 -14.23 13.55 -7.97
N TYR A 799 -13.15 13.14 -7.31
CA TYR A 799 -12.29 13.99 -6.48
C TYR A 799 -11.63 15.12 -7.30
N LEU A 800 -11.07 14.81 -8.47
CA LEU A 800 -10.49 15.81 -9.37
C LEU A 800 -11.55 16.75 -9.98
N ASN A 801 -12.78 16.27 -10.18
CA ASN A 801 -13.94 17.06 -10.63
C ASN A 801 -14.57 17.91 -9.50
N THR A 802 -14.19 17.74 -8.23
CA THR A 802 -14.78 18.42 -7.07
C THR A 802 -13.73 19.15 -6.24
N VAL A 803 -12.96 18.42 -5.42
CA VAL A 803 -11.90 18.95 -4.55
C VAL A 803 -10.79 19.58 -5.40
N GLY A 804 -10.42 18.92 -6.51
CA GLY A 804 -9.56 19.49 -7.56
C GLY A 804 -10.13 20.73 -8.25
N ARG A 805 -11.38 21.10 -7.98
CA ARG A 805 -12.08 22.30 -8.47
C ARG A 805 -12.57 23.23 -7.34
N SER A 806 -12.03 23.09 -6.13
CA SER A 806 -12.34 23.87 -4.94
C SER A 806 -13.72 23.60 -4.31
N VAL A 807 -14.36 22.48 -4.62
CA VAL A 807 -15.69 22.08 -4.13
C VAL A 807 -15.53 20.88 -3.21
N ASN A 808 -16.12 20.93 -2.02
CA ASN A 808 -16.09 19.79 -1.10
C ASN A 808 -16.82 18.57 -1.69
N LEU A 809 -16.32 17.36 -1.44
CA LEU A 809 -16.97 16.10 -1.81
C LEU A 809 -17.62 15.46 -0.59
N LEU A 810 -18.95 15.40 -0.58
CA LEU A 810 -19.75 14.64 0.38
C LEU A 810 -20.14 13.31 -0.29
N LEU A 811 -19.43 12.23 0.05
CA LEU A 811 -19.65 10.91 -0.54
C LEU A 811 -20.47 10.03 0.41
N ASP A 812 -21.64 9.55 -0.04
CA ASP A 812 -22.45 8.61 0.72
C ASP A 812 -21.87 7.18 0.69
N VAL A 813 -21.87 6.55 1.86
CA VAL A 813 -21.39 5.18 2.09
C VAL A 813 -22.43 4.44 2.94
N PRO A 814 -23.46 3.82 2.35
CA PRO A 814 -24.65 3.45 3.12
C PRO A 814 -24.47 2.15 3.92
N PRO A 815 -24.79 2.14 5.23
CA PRO A 815 -24.77 0.90 6.01
C PRO A 815 -25.87 -0.08 5.57
N GLY A 816 -25.50 -1.36 5.45
CA GLY A 816 -26.39 -2.45 5.04
C GLY A 816 -27.33 -2.97 6.14
N PRO A 817 -28.16 -3.99 5.84
CA PRO A 817 -29.22 -4.47 6.74
C PRO A 817 -28.73 -5.12 8.05
N ASP A 818 -27.44 -5.46 8.17
CA ASP A 818 -26.86 -5.89 9.44
C ASP A 818 -26.49 -4.71 10.37
N GLY A 819 -26.43 -3.49 9.82
CA GLY A 819 -26.00 -2.26 10.47
C GLY A 819 -24.51 -1.92 10.35
N LYS A 820 -23.83 -2.40 9.31
CA LYS A 820 -22.41 -2.09 9.02
C LYS A 820 -22.21 -1.55 7.61
N LEU A 821 -21.09 -0.87 7.39
CA LEU A 821 -20.59 -0.65 6.03
C LEU A 821 -20.13 -1.99 5.46
N ALA A 822 -20.39 -2.25 4.17
CA ALA A 822 -19.99 -3.50 3.54
C ALA A 822 -18.47 -3.56 3.33
N ASP A 823 -17.87 -4.75 3.46
CA ASP A 823 -16.41 -4.91 3.36
C ASP A 823 -15.87 -4.49 1.97
N SER A 824 -16.64 -4.69 0.89
CA SER A 824 -16.31 -4.21 -0.46
C SER A 824 -16.30 -2.68 -0.58
N ASP A 825 -17.20 -2.00 0.13
CA ASP A 825 -17.25 -0.54 0.17
C ASP A 825 -16.06 0.01 0.96
N ILE A 826 -15.69 -0.66 2.07
CA ILE A 826 -14.50 -0.33 2.86
C ILE A 826 -13.22 -0.50 2.02
N SER A 827 -13.03 -1.66 1.36
CA SER A 827 -11.86 -1.89 0.50
C SER A 827 -11.74 -0.82 -0.57
N ARG A 828 -12.83 -0.51 -1.29
CA ARG A 828 -12.85 0.55 -2.32
C ARG A 828 -12.48 1.92 -1.78
N LEU A 829 -12.93 2.27 -0.57
CA LEU A 829 -12.59 3.54 0.07
C LEU A 829 -11.13 3.61 0.53
N LEU A 830 -10.49 2.47 0.82
CA LEU A 830 -9.05 2.38 1.10
C LEU A 830 -8.22 2.42 -0.19
N GLU A 831 -8.61 1.68 -1.24
CA GLU A 831 -8.02 1.76 -2.59
C GLU A 831 -8.00 3.22 -3.10
N PHE A 832 -9.11 3.94 -2.91
CA PHE A 832 -9.21 5.36 -3.25
C PHE A 832 -8.39 6.28 -2.33
N GLN A 833 -8.27 5.98 -1.04
CA GLN A 833 -7.39 6.73 -0.15
C GLN A 833 -5.92 6.58 -0.54
N GLU A 834 -5.46 5.36 -0.76
CA GLU A 834 -4.08 5.08 -1.20
C GLU A 834 -3.77 5.78 -2.53
N THR A 835 -4.64 5.63 -3.53
CA THR A 835 -4.50 6.30 -4.84
C THR A 835 -4.49 7.83 -4.73
N ARG A 836 -5.24 8.40 -3.77
CA ARG A 836 -5.29 9.86 -3.53
C ARG A 836 -4.04 10.37 -2.83
N GLU A 837 -3.55 9.72 -1.78
CA GLU A 837 -2.32 10.17 -1.13
C GLU A 837 -1.10 9.98 -2.07
N ALA A 838 -1.06 8.88 -2.83
CA ALA A 838 -0.05 8.64 -3.87
C ALA A 838 -0.11 9.63 -5.06
N LEU A 839 -1.21 10.37 -5.23
CA LEU A 839 -1.28 11.53 -6.12
C LEU A 839 -0.64 12.78 -5.48
N LEU A 840 -0.90 13.02 -4.18
CA LEU A 840 -0.53 14.25 -3.49
C LEU A 840 0.93 14.26 -2.98
N ASP A 841 1.46 13.11 -2.56
CA ASP A 841 2.85 12.96 -2.08
C ASP A 841 3.92 13.18 -3.18
N ARG A 842 3.51 13.36 -4.45
CA ARG A 842 4.40 13.55 -5.61
C ARG A 842 4.92 14.99 -5.79
N ASN A 843 4.83 15.85 -4.77
CA ASN A 843 5.30 17.23 -4.85
C ASN A 843 6.83 17.32 -5.04
N LEU A 844 7.27 17.92 -6.14
CA LEU A 844 8.68 18.08 -6.52
C LEU A 844 9.40 19.28 -5.90
N ILE A 845 8.69 20.13 -5.14
CA ILE A 845 9.29 21.27 -4.45
C ILE A 845 10.27 20.75 -3.37
N ASP A 846 11.54 21.14 -3.48
CA ASP A 846 12.62 20.67 -2.60
C ASP A 846 13.61 21.77 -2.18
N ASN A 847 14.64 21.43 -1.40
CA ASN A 847 15.67 22.37 -0.95
C ASN A 847 16.60 22.90 -2.09
N ASN A 848 16.50 22.37 -3.30
CA ASN A 848 17.20 22.88 -4.49
C ASN A 848 16.32 23.81 -5.32
N THR A 849 15.01 23.82 -5.06
CA THR A 849 14.02 24.62 -5.74
C THR A 849 14.18 26.10 -5.39
N SER A 850 13.88 27.01 -6.31
CA SER A 850 13.82 28.45 -6.03
C SER A 850 12.75 29.15 -6.85
N VAL A 851 12.15 30.23 -6.32
CA VAL A 851 11.05 30.94 -6.97
C VAL A 851 11.29 32.44 -7.11
N THR A 852 11.13 32.94 -8.34
CA THR A 852 11.21 34.36 -8.67
C THR A 852 9.81 34.96 -8.83
N ALA A 853 9.38 35.73 -7.84
CA ALA A 853 8.15 36.51 -7.91
C ALA A 853 8.33 37.80 -8.74
N SER A 854 7.40 38.06 -9.67
CA SER A 854 7.37 39.28 -10.49
C SER A 854 7.25 40.58 -9.67
N HIS A 855 6.54 40.52 -8.55
CA HIS A 855 6.35 41.60 -7.58
C HIS A 855 6.18 40.98 -6.19
N VAL A 856 6.56 41.73 -5.15
CA VAL A 856 6.42 41.36 -3.74
C VAL A 856 5.91 42.58 -2.98
N ARG A 857 4.82 42.42 -2.23
CA ARG A 857 4.16 43.50 -1.47
C ARG A 857 5.15 44.24 -0.56
N GLY A 858 5.31 45.54 -0.76
CA GLY A 858 6.21 46.39 0.03
C GLY A 858 7.69 45.99 -0.01
N GLU A 859 8.13 45.21 -1.00
CA GLU A 859 9.46 44.57 -1.07
C GLU A 859 9.75 43.58 0.09
N SER A 860 8.73 43.20 0.89
CA SER A 860 8.89 42.34 2.07
C SER A 860 8.81 40.85 1.72
N ALA A 861 9.90 40.29 1.20
CA ALA A 861 9.99 38.87 0.86
C ALA A 861 9.67 37.94 2.05
N ALA A 862 10.08 38.32 3.27
CA ALA A 862 9.80 37.59 4.51
C ALA A 862 8.37 37.78 5.07
N SER A 863 7.41 38.17 4.23
CA SER A 863 5.99 38.35 4.61
C SER A 863 5.03 38.13 3.44
N PHE A 864 5.46 38.41 2.21
CA PHE A 864 4.66 38.29 0.99
C PHE A 864 5.49 37.81 -0.23
N GLY A 865 6.63 37.16 -0.01
CA GLY A 865 7.53 36.68 -1.06
C GLY A 865 6.96 35.51 -1.86
N GLY A 866 7.61 35.14 -2.97
CA GLY A 866 7.20 33.99 -3.77
C GLY A 866 7.40 32.64 -3.06
N GLU A 867 8.40 32.56 -2.19
CA GLU A 867 8.70 31.36 -1.36
C GLU A 867 7.50 30.98 -0.47
N LEU A 868 6.72 31.98 -0.01
CA LEU A 868 5.51 31.83 0.82
C LEU A 868 4.28 31.36 0.02
N ALA A 869 4.51 30.67 -1.09
CA ALA A 869 3.50 29.94 -1.84
C ALA A 869 4.04 28.58 -2.30
N ILE A 870 5.18 28.14 -1.75
CA ILE A 870 5.80 26.83 -1.98
C ILE A 870 6.44 26.27 -0.68
N ASP A 871 6.09 26.83 0.50
CA ASP A 871 6.71 26.47 1.78
C ASP A 871 5.88 25.47 2.62
N GLY A 872 4.70 25.05 2.11
CA GLY A 872 3.80 24.13 2.80
C GLY A 872 3.03 24.74 3.97
N ASP A 873 3.21 26.03 4.29
CA ASP A 873 2.44 26.72 5.33
C ASP A 873 1.33 27.55 4.68
N THR A 874 0.19 26.89 4.47
CA THR A 874 -1.07 27.48 3.97
C THR A 874 -1.60 28.68 4.79
N SER A 875 -1.02 28.98 5.96
CA SER A 875 -1.31 30.21 6.71
C SER A 875 -0.53 31.44 6.22
N THR A 876 0.53 31.22 5.44
CA THR A 876 1.29 32.25 4.70
C THR A 876 0.74 32.42 3.27
N TYR A 877 1.26 33.39 2.52
CA TYR A 877 0.91 33.60 1.11
C TYR A 877 1.88 34.58 0.40
N TRP A 878 2.12 34.33 -0.89
CA TRP A 878 2.60 35.34 -1.82
C TRP A 878 1.53 36.43 -2.01
N ALA A 879 1.95 37.71 -1.98
CA ALA A 879 1.10 38.84 -2.36
C ALA A 879 1.89 39.98 -3.00
N MET A 880 1.17 40.80 -3.77
CA MET A 880 1.69 42.02 -4.40
C MET A 880 1.14 43.29 -3.71
N ASP A 881 1.52 44.46 -4.22
CA ASP A 881 0.95 45.73 -3.78
C ASP A 881 -0.51 45.91 -4.26
N ASP A 882 -1.23 46.82 -3.59
CA ASP A 882 -2.66 47.04 -3.84
C ASP A 882 -2.92 47.60 -5.25
N GLY A 883 -3.75 46.90 -6.02
CA GLY A 883 -4.08 47.23 -7.41
C GLY A 883 -3.25 46.49 -8.46
N GLN A 884 -2.27 45.67 -8.06
CA GLN A 884 -1.59 44.73 -8.97
C GLN A 884 -2.46 43.47 -9.14
N THR A 885 -3.27 43.42 -10.20
CA THR A 885 -4.22 42.32 -10.48
C THR A 885 -3.67 41.23 -11.41
N THR A 886 -2.40 41.34 -11.83
CA THR A 886 -1.70 40.38 -12.70
C THR A 886 -0.24 40.30 -12.30
N GLY A 887 0.32 39.10 -12.32
CA GLY A 887 1.71 38.84 -11.93
C GLY A 887 2.07 37.37 -12.08
N SER A 888 3.31 37.01 -11.81
CA SER A 888 3.82 35.65 -11.92
C SER A 888 4.72 35.22 -10.77
N LEU A 889 4.78 33.90 -10.59
CA LEU A 889 5.84 33.16 -9.91
C LEU A 889 6.55 32.31 -10.97
N GLU A 890 7.89 32.37 -11.03
CA GLU A 890 8.71 31.52 -11.91
C GLU A 890 9.58 30.60 -11.04
N ILE A 891 9.28 29.30 -11.08
CA ILE A 891 9.85 28.24 -10.26
C ILE A 891 10.95 27.52 -11.05
N ASP A 892 12.06 27.24 -10.37
CA ASP A 892 13.25 26.55 -10.84
C ASP A 892 13.45 25.29 -10.01
N LEU A 893 13.27 24.10 -10.59
CA LEU A 893 13.48 22.80 -9.92
C LEU A 893 14.98 22.42 -9.82
N GLY A 894 15.90 23.28 -10.28
CA GLY A 894 17.34 23.06 -10.27
C GLY A 894 17.85 22.08 -11.34
N SER A 895 17.13 20.99 -11.58
CA SER A 895 17.35 20.00 -12.65
C SER A 895 16.05 19.71 -13.41
N PRO A 896 16.12 19.13 -14.62
CA PRO A 896 14.94 18.57 -15.28
C PRO A 896 14.29 17.49 -14.39
N ARG A 897 12.95 17.45 -14.40
CA ARG A 897 12.08 16.46 -13.78
C ARG A 897 10.92 16.19 -14.75
N LEU A 898 10.34 15.00 -14.72
CA LEU A 898 9.07 14.73 -15.36
C LEU A 898 7.93 15.23 -14.45
N VAL A 899 7.02 16.02 -15.01
CA VAL A 899 5.95 16.73 -14.31
C VAL A 899 4.63 16.37 -14.97
N ASP A 900 3.68 15.85 -14.20
CA ASP A 900 2.35 15.42 -14.71
C ASP A 900 1.19 16.22 -14.12
N GLY A 901 1.42 17.09 -13.12
CA GLY A 901 0.34 17.87 -12.53
C GLY A 901 0.77 19.06 -11.67
N PHE A 902 -0.22 19.78 -11.16
CA PHE A 902 -0.05 20.98 -10.33
C PHE A 902 -1.18 21.10 -9.30
N VAL A 903 -0.84 21.51 -8.07
CA VAL A 903 -1.83 21.95 -7.06
C VAL A 903 -1.66 23.46 -6.83
N ALA A 904 -2.75 24.19 -6.58
CA ALA A 904 -2.70 25.61 -6.26
C ALA A 904 -3.81 26.01 -5.29
N LYS A 905 -3.54 26.93 -4.35
CA LYS A 905 -4.50 27.38 -3.32
C LYS A 905 -4.50 28.92 -3.17
N GLU A 906 -5.66 29.58 -3.24
CA GLU A 906 -5.80 31.00 -2.83
C GLU A 906 -5.94 31.09 -1.31
N PHE A 907 -5.41 32.17 -0.72
CA PHE A 907 -5.64 32.50 0.68
C PHE A 907 -7.07 33.05 0.92
N ILE A 908 -8.08 32.17 0.78
CA ILE A 908 -9.51 32.52 0.75
C ILE A 908 -10.02 33.19 2.02
N ALA A 909 -9.29 33.14 3.14
CA ALA A 909 -9.62 33.89 4.36
C ALA A 909 -9.72 35.41 4.14
N LEU A 910 -9.12 35.93 3.06
CA LEU A 910 -9.24 37.32 2.63
C LEU A 910 -10.09 37.47 1.34
N GLY A 911 -10.89 36.46 0.99
CA GLY A 911 -11.79 36.40 -0.17
C GLY A 911 -11.13 35.81 -1.42
N GLN A 912 -11.94 35.20 -2.29
CA GLN A 912 -11.55 34.66 -3.61
C GLN A 912 -11.36 35.80 -4.61
N ARG A 913 -10.31 35.77 -5.44
CA ARG A 913 -9.86 36.92 -6.25
C ARG A 913 -9.46 36.55 -7.67
N ILE A 914 -8.79 35.42 -7.85
CA ILE A 914 -8.28 34.97 -9.15
C ILE A 914 -9.44 34.48 -10.01
N GLY A 915 -9.54 35.03 -11.22
CA GLY A 915 -10.54 34.68 -12.22
C GLY A 915 -9.96 34.36 -13.60
N GLY A 916 -8.64 34.33 -13.73
CA GLY A 916 -7.89 33.86 -14.87
C GLY A 916 -6.42 33.62 -14.51
N TYR A 917 -5.88 32.46 -14.88
CA TYR A 917 -4.46 32.12 -14.73
C TYR A 917 -4.01 31.14 -15.81
N THR A 918 -2.70 31.02 -16.00
CA THR A 918 -2.07 29.99 -16.84
C THR A 918 -0.84 29.44 -16.15
N ILE A 919 -0.56 28.14 -16.35
CA ILE A 919 0.72 27.55 -15.97
C ILE A 919 1.50 27.31 -17.27
N GLU A 920 2.74 27.78 -17.31
CA GLU A 920 3.66 27.60 -18.43
C GLU A 920 4.84 26.72 -18.00
N ALA A 921 5.28 25.81 -18.85
CA ALA A 921 6.49 24.99 -18.64
C ALA A 921 7.52 25.28 -19.74
N GLN A 922 8.81 25.28 -19.42
CA GLN A 922 9.86 25.50 -20.42
C GLN A 922 10.26 24.18 -21.09
N VAL A 923 9.99 24.08 -22.39
CA VAL A 923 10.26 22.90 -23.21
C VAL A 923 11.15 23.32 -24.38
N ASN A 924 12.28 22.64 -24.59
CA ASN A 924 13.28 23.03 -25.59
C ASN A 924 13.70 24.52 -25.49
N GLY A 925 13.82 25.03 -24.25
CA GLY A 925 14.17 26.42 -23.96
C GLY A 925 13.06 27.46 -24.18
N THR A 926 11.86 27.05 -24.58
CA THR A 926 10.71 27.94 -24.83
C THR A 926 9.58 27.64 -23.86
N TYR A 927 9.02 28.66 -23.22
CA TYR A 927 7.83 28.50 -22.38
C TYR A 927 6.60 28.18 -23.24
N GLN A 928 5.83 27.17 -22.84
CA GLN A 928 4.57 26.74 -23.46
C GLN A 928 3.50 26.66 -22.37
N THR A 929 2.29 27.15 -22.66
CA THR A 929 1.15 27.04 -21.74
C THR A 929 0.68 25.59 -21.68
N VAL A 930 0.73 24.98 -20.49
CA VAL A 930 0.25 23.61 -20.22
C VAL A 930 -1.12 23.60 -19.54
N VAL A 931 -1.43 24.62 -18.73
CA VAL A 931 -2.74 24.78 -18.07
C VAL A 931 -3.28 26.19 -18.32
N ALA A 932 -4.59 26.32 -18.54
CA ALA A 932 -5.31 27.59 -18.57
C ALA A 932 -6.57 27.51 -17.69
N GLY A 933 -6.56 28.24 -16.57
CA GLY A 933 -7.62 28.24 -15.55
C GLY A 933 -8.40 29.56 -15.46
N THR A 934 -9.55 29.51 -14.80
CA THR A 934 -10.43 30.67 -14.54
C THR A 934 -10.43 31.02 -13.05
N SER A 935 -11.48 30.63 -12.32
CA SER A 935 -11.52 30.69 -10.85
C SER A 935 -10.49 29.73 -10.25
N LEU A 936 -9.72 30.19 -9.26
CA LEU A 936 -8.86 29.30 -8.49
C LEU A 936 -9.64 28.79 -7.27
N GLY A 937 -9.81 29.60 -6.22
CA GLY A 937 -10.52 29.22 -4.99
C GLY A 937 -9.59 28.59 -3.95
N TYR A 938 -10.18 27.84 -3.01
CA TYR A 938 -9.47 27.17 -1.93
C TYR A 938 -8.43 26.17 -2.44
N GLN A 939 -8.78 25.36 -3.44
CA GLN A 939 -7.87 24.37 -4.03
C GLN A 939 -8.14 24.14 -5.51
N ARG A 940 -7.08 23.94 -6.29
CA ARG A 940 -7.13 23.48 -7.68
C ARG A 940 -6.08 22.42 -7.90
N ILE A 941 -6.49 21.30 -8.48
CA ILE A 941 -5.59 20.24 -8.97
C ILE A 941 -5.78 20.19 -10.49
N HIS A 942 -4.67 20.20 -11.23
CA HIS A 942 -4.66 20.00 -12.68
C HIS A 942 -3.68 18.89 -13.01
N MET A 943 -4.18 17.80 -13.57
CA MET A 943 -3.35 16.81 -14.25
C MET A 943 -3.15 17.22 -15.71
N LEU A 944 -2.02 16.82 -16.28
CA LEU A 944 -1.70 16.94 -17.70
C LEU A 944 -2.09 15.65 -18.42
N ASP A 945 -2.52 15.77 -19.68
CA ASP A 945 -2.86 14.60 -20.51
C ASP A 945 -1.65 13.66 -20.75
N GLN A 946 -0.43 14.17 -20.56
CA GLN A 946 0.85 13.47 -20.68
C GLN A 946 1.89 14.13 -19.74
N PRO A 947 2.80 13.37 -19.11
CA PRO A 947 3.96 13.93 -18.38
C PRO A 947 4.88 14.77 -19.26
N LEU A 948 5.58 15.74 -18.66
CA LEU A 948 6.45 16.68 -19.36
C LEU A 948 7.79 16.87 -18.64
N GLU A 949 8.90 16.64 -19.36
CA GLU A 949 10.24 16.96 -18.83
C GLU A 949 10.48 18.47 -18.80
N THR A 950 10.68 19.05 -17.62
CA THR A 950 11.09 20.45 -17.46
C THR A 950 11.85 20.70 -16.16
N SER A 951 12.58 21.83 -16.10
CA SER A 951 13.16 22.38 -14.86
C SER A 951 12.61 23.76 -14.50
N ARG A 952 11.70 24.31 -15.32
CA ARG A 952 11.26 25.70 -15.25
C ARG A 952 9.77 25.82 -15.51
N ILE A 953 9.04 26.24 -14.48
CA ILE A 953 7.58 26.41 -14.52
C ILE A 953 7.24 27.85 -14.15
N ARG A 954 6.21 28.43 -14.75
CA ARG A 954 5.72 29.76 -14.42
C ARG A 954 4.20 29.75 -14.23
N LEU A 955 3.77 30.00 -13.01
CA LEU A 955 2.38 30.38 -12.74
C LEU A 955 2.18 31.85 -13.09
N MET A 956 1.20 32.14 -13.93
CA MET A 956 0.85 33.48 -14.42
C MET A 956 -0.58 33.81 -14.03
N ILE A 957 -0.79 34.79 -13.15
CA ILE A 957 -2.12 35.34 -12.87
C ILE A 957 -2.48 36.34 -13.98
N THR A 958 -3.45 35.97 -14.81
CA THR A 958 -3.86 36.73 -16.00
C THR A 958 -5.09 37.60 -15.75
N GLN A 959 -5.89 37.28 -14.72
CA GLN A 959 -6.98 38.13 -14.23
C GLN A 959 -7.26 37.88 -12.75
N ALA A 960 -7.30 38.94 -11.95
CA ALA A 960 -7.91 38.95 -10.62
C ALA A 960 -8.72 40.24 -10.40
N ASP A 961 -9.73 40.20 -9.54
CA ASP A 961 -10.60 41.37 -9.27
C ASP A 961 -10.08 42.25 -8.11
N ALA A 962 -9.11 41.73 -7.37
CA ALA A 962 -8.22 42.44 -6.45
C ALA A 962 -6.81 41.87 -6.56
N THR A 963 -5.84 42.43 -5.82
CA THR A 963 -4.50 41.84 -5.74
C THR A 963 -4.59 40.38 -5.26
N PRO A 964 -4.08 39.39 -6.03
CA PRO A 964 -4.19 37.98 -5.70
C PRO A 964 -3.32 37.63 -4.48
N LEU A 965 -3.75 36.62 -3.73
CA LEU A 965 -3.00 35.99 -2.64
C LEU A 965 -2.97 34.49 -2.92
N LEU A 966 -1.79 33.92 -3.03
CA LEU A 966 -1.58 32.50 -3.28
C LEU A 966 -0.85 31.91 -2.08
N SER A 967 -1.46 30.94 -1.40
CA SER A 967 -0.91 30.30 -0.21
C SER A 967 -0.18 28.99 -0.51
N GLU A 968 -0.42 28.38 -1.67
CA GLU A 968 0.24 27.14 -2.07
C GLU A 968 0.30 27.00 -3.60
N PHE A 969 1.38 26.40 -4.10
CA PHE A 969 1.62 26.04 -5.50
C PHE A 969 2.59 24.85 -5.61
N GLU A 970 2.02 23.65 -5.69
CA GLU A 970 2.76 22.39 -5.75
C GLU A 970 2.96 21.97 -7.21
N ILE A 971 4.07 21.29 -7.49
CA ILE A 971 4.39 20.76 -8.82
C ILE A 971 4.45 19.24 -8.67
N LEU A 972 3.47 18.53 -9.22
CA LEU A 972 3.40 17.07 -9.10
C LEU A 972 4.31 16.44 -10.16
N GLY A 973 5.26 15.65 -9.67
CA GLY A 973 6.14 14.84 -10.50
C GLY A 973 5.41 13.64 -11.05
N GLU A 974 5.88 13.16 -12.20
CA GLU A 974 5.37 11.95 -12.86
C GLU A 974 5.12 10.82 -11.86
N SER A 975 3.91 10.30 -11.90
CA SER A 975 3.60 9.00 -11.32
C SER A 975 4.39 7.94 -12.09
N LEU A 976 5.27 7.18 -11.40
CA LEU A 976 5.76 5.90 -11.94
C LEU A 976 4.60 4.94 -12.23
N VAL A 977 3.43 5.20 -11.62
CA VAL A 977 2.14 4.61 -11.97
C VAL A 977 1.41 5.52 -12.97
N GLY A 978 1.73 5.38 -14.27
CA GLY A 978 0.62 5.27 -15.23
C GLY A 978 -0.25 4.07 -14.82
N PHE A 979 -1.53 3.99 -15.21
CA PHE A 979 -2.36 2.86 -14.75
C PHE A 979 -1.63 1.54 -15.00
N THR A 980 -1.34 0.78 -13.94
CA THR A 980 -0.57 -0.46 -14.04
C THR A 980 -1.17 -1.35 -15.11
N GLY A 981 -0.37 -1.78 -16.08
CA GLY A 981 -0.86 -2.49 -17.28
C GLY A 981 -1.19 -1.63 -18.50
N ASP A 982 -1.54 -0.34 -18.40
CA ASP A 982 -1.75 0.57 -19.55
C ASP A 982 -0.38 0.98 -20.15
N VAL A 983 0.22 0.02 -20.85
CA VAL A 983 1.52 0.14 -21.53
C VAL A 983 1.42 0.88 -22.86
N ASN A 984 0.21 1.07 -23.40
CA ASN A 984 -0.02 1.80 -24.65
C ASN A 984 -0.31 3.30 -24.42
N TYR A 985 -0.72 3.68 -23.21
CA TYR A 985 -1.06 5.04 -22.75
C TYR A 985 -2.25 5.69 -23.51
N ASP A 986 -3.24 4.90 -23.95
CA ASP A 986 -4.50 5.45 -24.46
C ASP A 986 -5.56 5.71 -23.36
N GLY A 987 -5.26 5.34 -22.11
CA GLY A 987 -6.13 5.51 -20.95
C GLY A 987 -7.20 4.42 -20.82
N VAL A 988 -7.03 3.29 -21.53
CA VAL A 988 -8.00 2.19 -21.56
C VAL A 988 -7.27 0.84 -21.49
N LEU A 989 -6.88 0.42 -20.29
CA LEU A 989 -6.30 -0.92 -20.04
C LEU A 989 -7.15 -2.02 -20.69
N ASN A 990 -6.64 -2.68 -21.73
CA ASN A 990 -7.40 -3.62 -22.55
C ASN A 990 -6.54 -4.76 -23.16
N TYR A 991 -7.08 -5.47 -24.15
CA TYR A 991 -6.39 -6.59 -24.81
C TYR A 991 -5.19 -6.15 -25.66
N ASP A 992 -5.22 -4.94 -26.23
CA ASP A 992 -4.08 -4.41 -26.99
C ASP A 992 -2.89 -4.09 -26.05
N ASP A 993 -3.13 -3.72 -24.80
CA ASP A 993 -2.09 -3.61 -23.75
C ASP A 993 -1.52 -4.97 -23.37
N TRP A 994 -2.38 -5.97 -23.16
CA TRP A 994 -1.95 -7.34 -22.88
C TRP A 994 -1.01 -7.88 -23.98
N LEU A 995 -1.31 -7.58 -25.25
CA LEU A 995 -0.46 -7.93 -26.38
C LEU A 995 0.91 -7.23 -26.38
N ILE A 996 1.00 -6.02 -25.82
CA ILE A 996 2.27 -5.28 -25.67
C ILE A 996 3.04 -5.80 -24.45
N TYR A 997 2.39 -6.00 -23.31
CA TYR A 997 3.00 -6.58 -22.10
C TYR A 997 3.63 -7.96 -22.40
N ILE A 998 2.85 -8.89 -22.97
CA ILE A 998 3.32 -10.27 -23.23
C ILE A 998 4.38 -10.34 -24.34
N GLN A 999 4.55 -9.29 -25.16
CA GLN A 999 5.64 -9.20 -26.13
C GLN A 999 7.01 -9.07 -25.44
N TRP A 1000 7.06 -8.51 -24.23
CA TRP A 1000 8.30 -8.20 -23.51
C TRP A 1000 8.50 -9.02 -22.22
N ALA A 1001 7.59 -9.93 -21.89
CA ALA A 1001 7.73 -10.82 -20.73
C ALA A 1001 9.04 -11.63 -20.78
N GLY A 1002 9.80 -11.58 -19.68
CA GLY A 1002 11.14 -12.14 -19.53
C GLY A 1002 12.28 -11.24 -20.02
N ALA A 1003 12.05 -9.95 -20.29
CA ALA A 1003 13.08 -9.03 -20.78
C ALA A 1003 13.85 -8.30 -19.66
N ASP A 1004 15.17 -8.21 -19.81
CA ASP A 1004 16.00 -7.15 -19.21
C ASP A 1004 15.72 -5.82 -19.92
N LEU A 1005 15.35 -4.80 -19.14
CA LEU A 1005 15.00 -3.46 -19.61
C LEU A 1005 15.99 -2.38 -19.10
N THR A 1006 17.12 -2.75 -18.51
CA THR A 1006 18.11 -1.84 -17.90
C THR A 1006 18.82 -0.90 -18.88
N GLU A 1007 18.80 -1.17 -20.19
CA GLU A 1007 19.27 -0.22 -21.23
C GLU A 1007 18.25 0.88 -21.58
N TYR A 1008 17.01 0.81 -21.08
CA TYR A 1008 15.94 1.78 -21.33
C TYR A 1008 15.81 2.84 -20.22
N THR A 1009 15.08 3.93 -20.49
CA THR A 1009 14.60 4.83 -19.43
C THR A 1009 13.41 4.21 -18.69
N ALA A 1010 13.13 4.60 -17.44
CA ALA A 1010 12.04 4.02 -16.65
C ALA A 1010 10.68 4.06 -17.35
N ALA A 1011 10.32 5.17 -18.00
CA ALA A 1011 9.10 5.27 -18.81
C ALA A 1011 9.12 4.37 -20.06
N GLU A 1012 10.30 4.08 -20.63
CA GLU A 1012 10.43 3.09 -21.71
C GLU A 1012 10.38 1.64 -21.19
N ALA A 1013 10.85 1.37 -19.98
CA ALA A 1013 10.71 0.06 -19.33
C ALA A 1013 9.23 -0.19 -18.98
N PHE A 1014 8.54 0.78 -18.39
CA PHE A 1014 7.10 0.71 -18.11
C PHE A 1014 6.27 0.48 -19.38
N ALA A 1015 6.58 1.19 -20.49
CA ALA A 1015 5.98 0.94 -21.80
C ALA A 1015 6.28 -0.46 -22.40
N ARG A 1016 7.06 -1.28 -21.70
CA ARG A 1016 7.43 -2.67 -22.01
C ARG A 1016 7.11 -3.63 -20.86
N GLY A 1017 6.33 -3.20 -19.86
CA GLY A 1017 5.82 -4.04 -18.79
C GLY A 1017 6.65 -4.14 -17.52
N ASP A 1018 7.63 -3.26 -17.29
CA ASP A 1018 8.20 -3.01 -15.95
C ASP A 1018 7.23 -2.13 -15.14
N PHE A 1019 6.43 -2.73 -14.26
CA PHE A 1019 5.47 -2.01 -13.43
C PHE A 1019 5.95 -1.81 -12.00
N ASN A 1020 6.94 -2.57 -11.57
CA ASN A 1020 7.49 -2.51 -10.21
C ASN A 1020 8.65 -1.49 -10.08
N GLY A 1021 9.36 -1.19 -11.17
CA GLY A 1021 10.44 -0.22 -11.28
C GLY A 1021 11.86 -0.80 -11.16
N ASP A 1022 12.03 -2.12 -11.24
CA ASP A 1022 13.33 -2.81 -11.14
C ASP A 1022 14.07 -2.99 -12.48
N PHE A 1023 13.47 -2.56 -13.60
CA PHE A 1023 13.98 -2.72 -14.97
C PHE A 1023 14.01 -4.17 -15.49
N HIS A 1024 13.15 -5.04 -14.96
CA HIS A 1024 12.78 -6.30 -15.58
C HIS A 1024 11.29 -6.28 -15.96
N ASN A 1025 10.86 -7.26 -16.77
CA ASN A 1025 9.44 -7.60 -16.93
C ASN A 1025 9.34 -9.08 -16.53
N ASP A 1026 9.12 -9.32 -15.23
CA ASP A 1026 9.19 -10.64 -14.62
C ASP A 1026 7.80 -11.17 -14.19
N LEU A 1027 7.79 -12.26 -13.42
CA LEU A 1027 6.55 -12.88 -12.95
C LEU A 1027 5.79 -12.02 -11.91
N ALA A 1028 6.43 -11.03 -11.27
CA ALA A 1028 5.80 -10.05 -10.38
C ALA A 1028 5.10 -8.94 -11.18
N ASP A 1029 5.70 -8.47 -12.29
CA ASP A 1029 5.00 -7.57 -13.21
C ASP A 1029 3.78 -8.23 -13.87
N PHE A 1030 3.82 -9.55 -14.07
CA PHE A 1030 2.63 -10.30 -14.45
C PHE A 1030 1.54 -10.26 -13.36
N ASP A 1031 1.90 -10.42 -12.09
CA ASP A 1031 0.96 -10.31 -10.96
C ASP A 1031 0.36 -8.89 -10.87
N LEU A 1032 1.17 -7.86 -11.13
CA LEU A 1032 0.75 -6.45 -11.22
C LEU A 1032 -0.21 -6.20 -12.40
N PHE A 1033 0.11 -6.67 -13.61
CA PHE A 1033 -0.76 -6.54 -14.78
C PHE A 1033 -2.14 -7.18 -14.53
N VAL A 1034 -2.14 -8.43 -14.03
CA VAL A 1034 -3.38 -9.17 -13.76
C VAL A 1034 -4.20 -8.49 -12.68
N THR A 1035 -3.56 -8.05 -11.59
CA THR A 1035 -4.21 -7.33 -10.49
C THR A 1035 -4.86 -6.04 -10.98
N ALA A 1036 -4.15 -5.23 -11.77
CA ALA A 1036 -4.67 -3.97 -12.27
C ALA A 1036 -5.78 -4.16 -13.33
N TYR A 1037 -5.68 -5.19 -14.17
CA TYR A 1037 -6.74 -5.53 -15.12
C TYR A 1037 -8.04 -5.95 -14.42
N ASP A 1038 -7.95 -6.79 -13.38
CA ASP A 1038 -9.09 -7.17 -12.55
C ASP A 1038 -9.62 -6.01 -11.67
N GLN A 1039 -8.77 -5.07 -11.24
CA GLN A 1039 -9.23 -3.84 -10.59
C GLN A 1039 -10.00 -2.92 -11.55
N TRP A 1040 -9.59 -2.85 -12.83
CA TRP A 1040 -10.22 -2.00 -13.84
C TRP A 1040 -11.54 -2.58 -14.37
N HIS A 1041 -11.60 -3.88 -14.65
CA HIS A 1041 -12.76 -4.54 -15.28
C HIS A 1041 -13.61 -5.38 -14.32
N GLY A 1042 -13.15 -5.62 -13.09
CA GLY A 1042 -13.78 -6.48 -12.08
C GLY A 1042 -13.07 -7.83 -11.88
N THR A 1043 -13.25 -8.45 -10.72
CA THR A 1043 -12.57 -9.71 -10.36
C THR A 1043 -12.89 -10.85 -11.35
N GLY A 1044 -11.87 -11.51 -11.87
CA GLY A 1044 -11.96 -12.52 -12.93
C GLY A 1044 -12.16 -11.95 -14.34
N ALA A 1045 -12.07 -10.63 -14.53
CA ALA A 1045 -12.25 -10.03 -15.85
C ALA A 1045 -11.02 -10.17 -16.75
N PHE A 1046 -9.81 -10.35 -16.20
CA PHE A 1046 -8.64 -10.78 -16.96
C PHE A 1046 -8.85 -12.19 -17.53
N GLU A 1047 -9.32 -13.15 -16.69
CA GLU A 1047 -9.72 -14.48 -17.16
C GLU A 1047 -10.83 -14.39 -18.22
N ALA A 1048 -11.81 -13.50 -18.04
CA ALA A 1048 -12.90 -13.29 -18.98
C ALA A 1048 -12.41 -12.69 -20.32
N MET A 1049 -11.52 -11.70 -20.32
CA MET A 1049 -10.88 -11.15 -21.52
C MET A 1049 -10.23 -12.27 -22.33
N LEU A 1050 -9.40 -13.09 -21.67
CA LEU A 1050 -8.68 -14.18 -22.29
C LEU A 1050 -9.62 -15.27 -22.82
N SER A 1051 -10.72 -15.55 -22.12
CA SER A 1051 -11.78 -16.46 -22.60
C SER A 1051 -12.49 -15.95 -23.86
N LEU A 1052 -12.64 -14.63 -24.01
CA LEU A 1052 -13.26 -13.97 -25.17
C LEU A 1052 -12.28 -13.76 -26.34
N ALA A 1053 -10.98 -13.74 -26.07
CA ALA A 1053 -9.92 -13.65 -27.07
C ALA A 1053 -9.79 -14.92 -27.93
N VAL A 1054 -10.34 -16.06 -27.50
CA VAL A 1054 -10.39 -17.32 -28.27
C VAL A 1054 -11.29 -17.15 -29.50
N PRO A 1055 -10.76 -17.18 -30.75
CA PRO A 1055 -11.59 -17.02 -31.93
C PRO A 1055 -12.34 -18.32 -32.23
N GLU A 1056 -13.64 -18.40 -31.89
CA GLU A 1056 -14.49 -19.51 -32.33
C GLU A 1056 -14.39 -19.71 -33.85
N SER A 1057 -14.08 -20.93 -34.27
CA SER A 1057 -13.67 -21.25 -35.65
C SER A 1057 -14.85 -21.33 -36.64
N SER A 1058 -15.58 -20.21 -36.85
CA SER A 1058 -16.89 -20.25 -37.52
C SER A 1058 -17.25 -19.13 -38.53
N SER A 1059 -16.30 -18.54 -39.29
CA SER A 1059 -16.69 -17.67 -40.44
C SER A 1059 -15.81 -17.60 -41.72
N ILE A 1060 -14.80 -18.47 -41.89
CA ILE A 1060 -13.98 -18.54 -43.13
C ILE A 1060 -13.94 -20.02 -43.60
N TYR A 1061 -14.84 -20.54 -44.44
CA TYR A 1061 -15.32 -20.13 -45.77
C TYR A 1061 -16.83 -20.49 -45.94
N PRO A 1062 -17.63 -19.89 -46.88
CA PRO A 1062 -17.21 -19.66 -48.25
C PRO A 1062 -17.73 -18.37 -48.94
N LEU A 1063 -16.82 -17.41 -49.16
CA LEU A 1063 -16.95 -16.42 -50.24
C LEU A 1063 -16.57 -17.00 -51.63
N ILE A 1064 -16.35 -18.32 -51.73
CA ILE A 1064 -16.12 -19.08 -52.97
C ILE A 1064 -17.27 -20.09 -53.21
N ALA A 1065 -18.51 -19.62 -53.07
CA ALA A 1065 -19.73 -20.34 -53.48
C ALA A 1065 -20.72 -19.46 -54.28
N GLY A 1066 -20.47 -18.15 -54.41
CA GLY A 1066 -21.34 -17.20 -55.12
C GLY A 1066 -21.11 -17.09 -56.63
N VAL A 1067 -20.09 -17.76 -57.18
CA VAL A 1067 -19.72 -17.70 -58.60
C VAL A 1067 -19.62 -19.12 -59.15
N LEU A 1068 -20.35 -19.39 -60.25
CA LEU A 1068 -20.42 -20.67 -60.99
C LEU A 1068 -21.19 -21.85 -60.37
N LEU A 1069 -22.38 -21.61 -59.81
CA LEU A 1069 -23.51 -22.54 -60.03
C LEU A 1069 -24.68 -21.93 -60.81
N GLY A 1070 -24.42 -20.82 -61.52
CA GLY A 1070 -25.21 -20.39 -62.66
C GLY A 1070 -24.96 -21.26 -63.90
N MET A 1071 -25.19 -22.58 -63.81
CA MET A 1071 -25.22 -23.42 -65.01
C MET A 1071 -26.44 -23.06 -65.86
N ALA A 1072 -26.18 -22.42 -66.99
CA ALA A 1072 -27.21 -22.16 -67.98
C ALA A 1072 -27.80 -23.47 -68.51
N VAL A 1073 -29.10 -23.44 -68.84
CA VAL A 1073 -29.70 -24.45 -69.70
C VAL A 1073 -29.07 -24.35 -71.11
N SER A 1074 -28.60 -25.48 -71.63
CA SER A 1074 -28.03 -25.71 -72.98
C SER A 1074 -26.51 -25.43 -73.18
N PRO A 1075 -25.85 -26.10 -74.16
CA PRO A 1075 -24.41 -26.43 -74.06
C PRO A 1075 -23.52 -25.93 -75.24
N GLY A 1076 -22.19 -25.98 -75.08
CA GLY A 1076 -21.29 -25.92 -76.25
C GLY A 1076 -19.76 -25.89 -76.04
N ILE A 1077 -19.09 -26.98 -76.46
CA ILE A 1077 -17.73 -27.00 -77.08
C ILE A 1077 -16.50 -26.91 -76.12
N ARG A 1078 -15.29 -27.19 -76.66
CA ARG A 1078 -14.07 -27.73 -75.99
C ARG A 1078 -12.84 -26.80 -76.07
N PHE A 1079 -11.73 -27.30 -75.49
CA PHE A 1079 -10.30 -26.88 -75.55
C PHE A 1079 -9.90 -25.83 -74.50
N GLY A 1080 -8.79 -25.94 -73.76
CA GLY A 1080 -7.82 -27.05 -73.58
C GLY A 1080 -6.35 -26.61 -73.76
N GLY A 1081 -5.55 -26.65 -72.68
CA GLY A 1081 -4.14 -26.24 -72.75
C GLY A 1081 -3.46 -26.13 -71.37
N SER A 1082 -2.61 -27.10 -71.09
CA SER A 1082 -1.75 -27.32 -69.92
C SER A 1082 -0.59 -26.32 -69.69
N ASN A 1083 -0.09 -26.32 -68.43
CA ASN A 1083 1.32 -26.25 -67.99
C ASN A 1083 2.02 -24.92 -67.60
N HIS A 1084 2.61 -24.98 -66.40
CA HIS A 1084 3.88 -24.39 -65.90
C HIS A 1084 4.05 -22.86 -65.86
N ASP A 1085 4.79 -22.30 -64.89
CA ASP A 1085 5.48 -22.93 -63.73
C ASP A 1085 4.74 -22.65 -62.41
#